data_AF-A0A817DQ49-F1
#
_entry.id   AF-A0A817DQ49-F1
#
_cell.length_a   1.000
_cell.length_b   1.000
_cell.length_c   1.000
_cell.angle_alpha   90.00
_cell.angle_beta   90.00
_cell.angle_gamma   90.00
#
_symmetry.space_group_name_H-M   'P 1'
#
loop_
_entity.id
_entity.type
_entity.pdbx_description
1 polymer ?
#
loop_
_entity_poly.entity_id
_entity_poly.type
_entity_poly.pdbx_seq_one_letter_code
_entity_poly.pdbx_strand_id
1 'polypeptide(L)'
;MGLLTLGHPFNWEETKKYAQFIREHGIEQFIHIYKKLKDRRNDCLKWGDEVEFLMVHFDHEKKKVYLVLKAHEVLPILMEPEHQNPNDCITLWRPEYADYMIEGTPGKPYGHLPVHFNMVEANMRLRRQQGQQLLGKDEYVLSTSNFPRNGCSDFTWPVHKPTPSTSASASLFFPDEVIFPDHPRFKTLTRNIRMRRTAKVAFNVPIFIDKNTPRPFIEDLSIYGHDSDPNESTAIEDHVYLDAMGLGMGCCCLQVTFQAQSIDEARFLYDQLTPLTPIMLALSASSPIWRGYLADIDCRWNVLCAMVDDRTPEERGIEPLKNQQFRLYKSRYSSVDCYISPDSAMYNDIEIVQDEDAFRKLTEHGIDHLLAQHIAHLFVRDTLTLFEEQLHLDDTQDTDHFENINSTNWQSMRFKPPPSNSDIGWRVEFRPTELQMTDFENAALVTFIVLLTRAIMTYNLNLLIPISNVDENMQSAQQRDAVLHQKFHFRKCLSTMKTPDTPCMASVQQSLLQENECEHRLMTINEIINGSNEFVGLLKVIQEYLSNMEVDADTRCTINQYLNLISKRAAGKLMTNASWMRHIVTNHSAYKHDSVVNDEITYDLLWKMKKISTGEEECPKVLPRMSSKTTLDISAAVEKENELEVKRSLMNHHNHEE
;
A
#
# COMPACT_ATOMS: atom_id res chain seq x y z
N MET A 1 10.84 -0.07 -3.54
CA MET A 1 11.33 -1.14 -2.65
C MET A 1 12.56 -0.78 -1.80
N GLY A 2 12.76 -1.48 -0.67
CA GLY A 2 13.95 -1.39 0.18
C GLY A 2 15.19 -2.06 -0.44
N LEU A 3 16.33 -1.95 0.24
CA LEU A 3 17.63 -2.49 -0.22
C LEU A 3 17.59 -4.02 -0.44
N LEU A 4 17.88 -4.45 -1.67
CA LEU A 4 18.07 -5.84 -2.07
C LEU A 4 19.54 -6.09 -2.45
N THR A 5 20.44 -5.71 -1.55
CA THR A 5 21.86 -6.01 -1.67
C THR A 5 22.09 -7.46 -1.27
N LEU A 6 22.77 -8.23 -2.13
CA LEU A 6 23.20 -9.59 -1.81
C LEU A 6 24.30 -9.54 -0.74
N GLY A 7 24.18 -10.38 0.29
CA GLY A 7 25.14 -10.49 1.39
C GLY A 7 24.79 -11.65 2.32
N HIS A 8 25.61 -11.85 3.35
CA HIS A 8 25.40 -12.89 4.36
C HIS A 8 24.45 -12.38 5.46
N PRO A 9 23.20 -12.89 5.53
CA PRO A 9 22.24 -12.41 6.52
C PRO A 9 22.58 -12.94 7.92
N PHE A 10 22.61 -12.05 8.91
CA PHE A 10 22.67 -12.46 10.30
C PHE A 10 21.39 -13.20 10.73
N ASN A 11 21.54 -14.20 11.60
CA ASN A 11 20.40 -14.74 12.34
C ASN A 11 19.92 -13.74 13.41
N TRP A 12 18.81 -14.04 14.09
CA TRP A 12 18.24 -13.12 15.08
C TRP A 12 19.20 -12.82 16.25
N GLU A 13 19.87 -13.83 16.81
CA GLU A 13 20.78 -13.63 17.94
C GLU A 13 22.00 -12.78 17.58
N GLU A 14 22.44 -12.83 16.33
CA GLU A 14 23.48 -11.95 15.79
C GLU A 14 22.94 -10.54 15.52
N THR A 15 21.81 -10.44 14.82
CA THR A 15 21.14 -9.17 14.48
C THR A 15 20.86 -8.34 15.74
N LYS A 16 20.34 -8.99 16.80
CA LYS A 16 20.02 -8.36 18.09
C LYS A 16 21.22 -7.69 18.74
N LYS A 17 22.44 -8.23 18.59
CA LYS A 17 23.66 -7.65 19.18
C LYS A 17 24.00 -6.28 18.59
N TYR A 18 23.63 -6.05 17.34
CA TYR A 18 23.90 -4.82 16.61
C TYR A 18 22.70 -3.87 16.54
N ALA A 19 21.55 -4.22 17.13
CA ALA A 19 20.32 -3.43 17.01
C ALA A 19 20.50 -1.96 17.46
N GLN A 20 21.18 -1.73 18.59
CA GLN A 20 21.48 -0.38 19.06
C GLN A 20 22.45 0.36 18.12
N PHE A 21 23.50 -0.31 17.66
CA PHE A 21 24.46 0.26 16.72
C PHE A 21 23.76 0.72 15.43
N ILE A 22 22.90 -0.11 14.84
CA ILE A 22 22.16 0.22 13.61
C ILE A 22 21.19 1.39 13.84
N ARG A 23 20.54 1.49 15.01
CA ARG A 23 19.73 2.67 15.35
C ARG A 23 20.57 3.93 15.41
N GLU A 24 21.68 3.91 16.13
CA GLU A 24 22.54 5.10 16.33
C GLU A 24 23.12 5.62 15.01
N HIS A 25 23.62 4.71 14.17
CA HIS A 25 24.18 5.03 12.86
C HIS A 25 23.10 5.41 11.84
N GLY A 26 21.93 4.76 11.86
CA GLY A 26 20.81 5.16 10.99
C GLY A 26 20.29 6.57 11.29
N ILE A 27 20.32 7.01 12.55
CA ILE A 27 20.03 8.41 12.92
C ILE A 27 21.10 9.36 12.37
N GLU A 28 22.38 9.00 12.45
CA GLU A 28 23.46 9.79 11.84
C GLU A 28 23.27 9.93 10.33
N GLN A 29 22.98 8.84 9.62
CA GLN A 29 22.71 8.84 8.18
C GLN A 29 21.56 9.79 7.83
N PHE A 30 20.45 9.72 8.57
CA PHE A 30 19.34 10.66 8.36
C PHE A 30 19.74 12.12 8.58
N ILE A 31 20.51 12.42 9.63
CA ILE A 31 21.00 13.78 9.90
C ILE A 31 21.86 14.30 8.74
N HIS A 32 22.72 13.46 8.17
CA HIS A 32 23.54 13.83 7.01
C HIS A 32 22.67 14.09 5.77
N ILE A 33 21.70 13.22 5.47
CA ILE A 33 20.74 13.43 4.38
C ILE A 33 20.01 14.77 4.57
N TYR A 34 19.46 15.00 5.76
CA TYR A 34 18.72 16.21 6.08
C TYR A 34 19.59 17.46 5.93
N LYS A 35 20.77 17.52 6.55
CA LYS A 35 21.68 18.67 6.43
C LYS A 35 22.05 18.98 4.98
N LYS A 36 22.27 17.94 4.16
CA LYS A 36 22.64 18.08 2.74
C LYS A 36 21.47 18.57 1.88
N LEU A 37 20.24 18.17 2.17
CA LEU A 37 19.10 18.31 1.25
C LEU A 37 17.89 19.07 1.81
N LYS A 38 17.94 19.57 3.05
CA LYS A 38 16.84 20.34 3.67
C LYS A 38 16.48 21.61 2.90
N ASP A 39 17.46 22.22 2.23
CA ASP A 39 17.30 23.47 1.48
C ASP A 39 17.03 23.21 -0.03
N ARG A 40 16.94 21.93 -0.45
CA ARG A 40 16.57 21.55 -1.82
C ARG A 40 15.14 22.01 -2.12
N ARG A 41 14.96 22.75 -3.21
CA ARG A 41 13.70 23.33 -3.67
C ARG A 41 13.57 23.17 -5.18
N ASN A 42 12.36 23.43 -5.71
CA ASN A 42 12.06 23.47 -7.14
C ASN A 42 12.20 22.13 -7.87
N ASP A 43 12.12 21.00 -7.16
CA ASP A 43 11.96 19.71 -7.81
C ASP A 43 10.61 19.66 -8.55
N CYS A 44 10.62 19.14 -9.77
CA CYS A 44 9.38 18.94 -10.51
C CYS A 44 8.59 17.75 -9.94
N LEU A 45 7.26 17.83 -10.04
CA LEU A 45 6.40 16.68 -9.77
C LEU A 45 6.79 15.53 -10.71
N LYS A 46 7.26 14.46 -10.10
CA LYS A 46 7.41 13.13 -10.68
C LYS A 46 6.56 12.17 -9.85
N TRP A 47 5.93 11.20 -10.48
CA TRP A 47 5.14 10.20 -9.74
C TRP A 47 5.14 8.87 -10.47
N GLY A 48 4.84 7.79 -9.75
CA GLY A 48 4.83 6.45 -10.31
C GLY A 48 3.96 5.52 -9.48
N ASP A 49 3.40 4.53 -10.15
CA ASP A 49 2.65 3.45 -9.52
C ASP A 49 3.52 2.20 -9.35
N GLU A 50 3.25 1.44 -8.29
CA GLU A 50 3.80 0.10 -8.08
C GLU A 50 2.63 -0.90 -8.10
N VAL A 51 2.71 -1.91 -8.97
CA VAL A 51 1.69 -2.95 -9.14
C VAL A 51 2.32 -4.30 -8.91
N GLU A 52 1.78 -5.02 -7.94
CA GLU A 52 2.16 -6.40 -7.64
C GLU A 52 1.23 -7.37 -8.40
N PHE A 53 1.74 -8.54 -8.78
CA PHE A 53 0.96 -9.55 -9.50
C PHE A 53 1.13 -10.94 -8.90
N LEU A 54 0.10 -11.77 -9.05
CA LEU A 54 0.16 -13.19 -8.74
C LEU A 54 0.30 -14.00 -10.04
N MET A 55 1.20 -14.99 -10.04
CA MET A 55 1.29 -16.00 -11.09
C MET A 55 0.51 -17.24 -10.66
N VAL A 56 -0.39 -17.72 -11.53
CA VAL A 56 -1.27 -18.86 -11.23
C VAL A 56 -1.26 -19.91 -12.34
N HIS A 57 -1.51 -21.17 -12.00
CA HIS A 57 -1.68 -22.30 -12.93
C HIS A 57 -3.08 -22.88 -12.80
N PHE A 58 -3.78 -23.05 -13.91
CA PHE A 58 -5.10 -23.64 -13.98
C PHE A 58 -5.01 -25.11 -14.41
N ASP A 59 -5.35 -26.03 -13.52
CA ASP A 59 -5.64 -27.42 -13.87
C ASP A 59 -7.10 -27.52 -14.28
N HIS A 60 -7.34 -27.45 -15.60
CA HIS A 60 -8.67 -27.49 -16.20
C HIS A 60 -9.39 -28.83 -15.99
N GLU A 61 -8.65 -29.94 -15.84
CA GLU A 61 -9.25 -31.26 -15.64
C GLU A 61 -9.77 -31.42 -14.21
N LYS A 62 -8.98 -30.99 -13.22
CA LYS A 62 -9.36 -31.05 -11.81
C LYS A 62 -10.18 -29.85 -11.33
N LYS A 63 -10.34 -28.83 -12.17
CA LYS A 63 -10.88 -27.51 -11.80
C LYS A 63 -10.20 -26.95 -10.54
N LYS A 64 -8.87 -26.92 -10.56
CA LYS A 64 -8.05 -26.40 -9.47
C LYS A 64 -7.12 -25.31 -9.97
N VAL A 65 -6.82 -24.34 -9.10
CA VAL A 65 -5.85 -23.27 -9.38
C VAL A 65 -4.77 -23.30 -8.32
N TYR A 66 -3.54 -23.08 -8.75
CA TYR A 66 -2.36 -23.08 -7.91
C TYR A 66 -1.61 -21.76 -8.06
N LEU A 67 -0.93 -21.31 -7.02
CA LEU A 67 0.10 -20.27 -7.12
C LEU A 67 1.39 -20.84 -7.69
N VAL A 68 1.93 -20.24 -8.73
CA VAL A 68 3.08 -20.76 -9.48
C VAL A 68 4.37 -20.17 -8.94
N LEU A 69 5.26 -21.02 -8.45
CA LEU A 69 6.55 -20.62 -7.86
C LEU A 69 7.59 -20.47 -8.97
N LYS A 70 7.64 -19.28 -9.60
CA LYS A 70 8.48 -19.00 -10.78
C LYS A 70 9.07 -17.59 -10.81
N ALA A 71 8.91 -16.78 -9.77
CA ALA A 71 9.45 -15.42 -9.75
C ALA A 71 10.96 -15.43 -9.98
N HIS A 72 11.66 -16.37 -9.37
CA HIS A 72 13.10 -16.57 -9.56
C HIS A 72 13.49 -16.90 -11.01
N GLU A 73 12.62 -17.55 -11.79
CA GLU A 73 12.88 -17.84 -13.21
C GLU A 73 12.55 -16.64 -14.11
N VAL A 74 11.45 -15.92 -13.85
CA VAL A 74 10.95 -14.87 -14.74
C VAL A 74 11.61 -13.51 -14.50
N LEU A 75 11.95 -13.18 -13.25
CA LEU A 75 12.50 -11.87 -12.89
C LEU A 75 13.85 -11.58 -13.57
N PRO A 76 14.82 -12.52 -13.65
CA PRO A 76 16.06 -12.28 -14.39
C PRO A 76 15.81 -11.87 -15.84
N ILE A 77 14.79 -12.43 -16.49
CA ILE A 77 14.42 -12.10 -17.87
C ILE A 77 13.75 -10.72 -17.93
N LEU A 78 12.83 -10.44 -17.00
CA LEU A 78 12.12 -9.16 -16.94
C LEU A 78 13.02 -7.97 -16.58
N MET A 79 14.10 -8.21 -15.82
CA MET A 79 15.07 -7.20 -15.41
C MET A 79 16.18 -6.96 -16.45
N GLU A 80 16.36 -7.88 -17.40
CA GLU A 80 17.40 -7.76 -18.43
C GLU A 80 17.35 -6.45 -19.25
N PRO A 81 16.18 -5.92 -19.67
CA PRO A 81 16.11 -4.64 -20.35
C PRO A 81 16.66 -3.46 -19.52
N GLU A 82 16.45 -3.47 -18.21
CA GLU A 82 17.01 -2.46 -17.30
C GLU A 82 18.53 -2.61 -17.18
N HIS A 83 19.04 -3.84 -17.08
CA HIS A 83 20.50 -4.07 -17.04
C HIS A 83 21.19 -3.64 -18.33
N GLN A 84 20.56 -3.82 -19.49
CA GLN A 84 21.11 -3.45 -20.79
C GLN A 84 21.01 -1.95 -21.07
N ASN A 85 19.89 -1.32 -20.72
CA ASN A 85 19.65 0.10 -20.97
C ASN A 85 18.88 0.76 -19.80
N PRO A 86 19.57 1.03 -18.67
CA PRO A 86 18.91 1.51 -17.45
C PRO A 86 18.23 2.88 -17.62
N ASN A 87 18.68 3.68 -18.60
CA ASN A 87 18.17 5.04 -18.82
C ASN A 87 16.96 5.09 -19.76
N ASP A 88 16.58 3.99 -20.42
CA ASP A 88 15.52 3.99 -21.42
C ASP A 88 14.57 2.80 -21.32
N CYS A 89 14.51 2.17 -20.14
CA CYS A 89 13.54 1.12 -19.90
C CYS A 89 12.11 1.70 -19.81
N ILE A 90 11.12 0.95 -20.31
CA ILE A 90 9.69 1.33 -20.27
C ILE A 90 9.01 0.78 -19.01
N THR A 91 9.57 -0.26 -18.39
CA THR A 91 9.03 -0.99 -17.25
C THR A 91 10.15 -1.51 -16.37
N LEU A 92 10.08 -1.34 -15.05
CA LEU A 92 11.02 -1.96 -14.10
C LEU A 92 10.33 -3.11 -13.36
N TRP A 93 11.14 -4.08 -12.93
CA TRP A 93 10.66 -5.29 -12.29
C TRP A 93 11.48 -5.62 -11.05
N ARG A 94 10.81 -6.07 -9.99
CA ARG A 94 11.45 -6.35 -8.70
C ARG A 94 10.81 -7.59 -8.04
N PRO A 95 11.58 -8.33 -7.22
CA PRO A 95 11.03 -9.45 -6.46
C PRO A 95 10.20 -8.96 -5.28
N GLU A 96 9.12 -9.68 -5.00
CA GLU A 96 8.33 -9.52 -3.78
C GLU A 96 8.51 -10.71 -2.82
N TYR A 97 7.82 -10.69 -1.68
CA TYR A 97 8.00 -11.68 -0.62
C TYR A 97 7.95 -13.14 -1.08
N ALA A 98 6.97 -13.48 -1.93
CA ALA A 98 6.71 -14.85 -2.35
C ALA A 98 7.16 -15.12 -3.79
N ASP A 99 7.55 -16.36 -4.06
CA ASP A 99 8.03 -16.79 -5.38
C ASP A 99 6.92 -16.90 -6.44
N TYR A 100 5.67 -16.67 -6.05
CA TYR A 100 4.54 -16.50 -6.98
C TYR A 100 4.24 -15.03 -7.31
N MET A 101 5.03 -14.08 -6.77
CA MET A 101 4.80 -12.65 -6.93
C MET A 101 5.86 -12.00 -7.82
N ILE A 102 5.42 -11.04 -8.62
CA ILE A 102 6.29 -10.10 -9.33
C ILE A 102 5.74 -8.69 -9.13
N GLU A 103 6.60 -7.70 -8.89
CA GLU A 103 6.22 -6.28 -8.85
C GLU A 103 6.74 -5.57 -10.09
N GLY A 104 5.86 -4.80 -10.75
CA GLY A 104 6.21 -3.97 -11.88
C GLY A 104 5.93 -2.49 -11.62
N THR A 105 6.82 -1.61 -12.08
CA THR A 105 6.69 -0.15 -12.04
C THR A 105 6.96 0.46 -13.43
N PRO A 106 6.53 1.71 -13.71
CA PRO A 106 6.93 2.35 -14.96
C PRO A 106 8.45 2.57 -14.99
N GLY A 107 9.04 2.39 -16.17
CA GLY A 107 10.49 2.49 -16.42
C GLY A 107 11.10 3.86 -16.08
N LYS A 108 10.29 4.91 -16.23
CA LYS A 108 10.55 6.28 -15.79
C LYS A 108 9.33 6.78 -15.03
N PRO A 109 9.50 7.61 -14.00
CA PRO A 109 8.35 8.23 -13.35
C PRO A 109 7.60 9.11 -14.35
N TYR A 110 6.28 9.11 -14.27
CA TYR A 110 5.45 10.07 -14.99
C TYR A 110 5.76 11.49 -14.50
N GLY A 111 5.74 12.46 -15.41
CA GLY A 111 5.89 13.88 -15.07
C GLY A 111 4.56 14.60 -14.78
N HIS A 112 4.60 15.92 -14.82
CA HIS A 112 3.53 16.81 -14.35
C HIS A 112 2.41 17.10 -15.36
N LEU A 113 2.58 16.78 -16.65
CA LEU A 113 1.59 17.10 -17.67
C LEU A 113 0.35 16.19 -17.60
N PRO A 114 -0.86 16.71 -17.85
CA PRO A 114 -2.09 15.91 -17.87
C PRO A 114 -2.04 14.73 -18.85
N VAL A 115 -1.34 14.87 -19.99
CA VAL A 115 -1.24 13.81 -21.00
C VAL A 115 -0.67 12.49 -20.46
N HIS A 116 0.12 12.53 -19.37
CA HIS A 116 0.64 11.32 -18.72
C HIS A 116 -0.45 10.42 -18.15
N PHE A 117 -1.64 10.95 -17.85
CA PHE A 117 -2.78 10.11 -17.43
C PHE A 117 -3.23 9.12 -18.52
N ASN A 118 -2.91 9.39 -19.80
CA ASN A 118 -3.13 8.44 -20.89
C ASN A 118 -2.06 7.34 -20.97
N MET A 119 -1.00 7.38 -20.18
CA MET A 119 0.07 6.38 -20.21
C MET A 119 -0.12 5.29 -19.16
N VAL A 120 -0.74 5.62 -18.02
CA VAL A 120 -0.80 4.75 -16.83
C VAL A 120 -1.37 3.37 -17.16
N GLU A 121 -2.59 3.33 -17.70
CA GLU A 121 -3.26 2.06 -18.02
C GLU A 121 -2.50 1.28 -19.10
N ALA A 122 -1.95 1.96 -20.11
CA ALA A 122 -1.18 1.31 -21.17
C ALA A 122 0.12 0.68 -20.62
N ASN A 123 0.80 1.37 -19.69
CA ASN A 123 2.01 0.89 -19.05
C ASN A 123 1.71 -0.27 -18.08
N MET A 124 0.64 -0.20 -17.28
CA MET A 124 0.18 -1.32 -16.45
C MET A 124 -0.16 -2.55 -17.30
N ARG A 125 -0.88 -2.34 -18.41
CA ARG A 125 -1.23 -3.40 -19.36
C ARG A 125 0.01 -4.04 -19.98
N LEU A 126 1.00 -3.23 -20.37
CA LEU A 126 2.28 -3.72 -20.88
C LEU A 126 3.00 -4.59 -19.85
N ARG A 127 3.09 -4.14 -18.58
CA ARG A 127 3.68 -4.93 -17.50
C ARG A 127 3.00 -6.29 -17.35
N ARG A 128 1.66 -6.32 -17.27
CA ARG A 128 0.92 -7.60 -17.22
C ARG A 128 1.22 -8.49 -18.43
N GLN A 129 1.27 -7.92 -19.63
CA GLN A 129 1.56 -8.66 -20.86
C GLN A 129 2.98 -9.22 -20.89
N GLN A 130 3.99 -8.46 -20.45
CA GLN A 130 5.37 -8.92 -20.35
C GLN A 130 5.49 -10.11 -19.38
N GLY A 131 4.90 -10.00 -18.18
CA GLY A 131 4.86 -11.12 -17.24
C GLY A 131 4.16 -12.34 -17.83
N GLN A 132 3.01 -12.14 -18.49
CA GLN A 132 2.23 -13.22 -19.12
C GLN A 132 2.98 -13.95 -20.23
N GLN A 133 3.83 -13.25 -21.01
CA GLN A 133 4.59 -13.84 -22.11
C GLN A 133 5.64 -14.85 -21.66
N LEU A 134 6.06 -14.78 -20.38
CA LEU A 134 7.05 -15.69 -19.81
C LEU A 134 6.43 -16.92 -19.14
N LEU A 135 5.11 -16.96 -19.02
CA LEU A 135 4.40 -18.06 -18.38
C LEU A 135 4.10 -19.20 -19.35
N GLY A 136 4.00 -20.40 -18.80
CA GLY A 136 3.71 -21.61 -19.54
C GLY A 136 2.24 -21.74 -19.98
N LYS A 137 1.93 -22.88 -20.57
CA LYS A 137 0.55 -23.23 -20.91
C LYS A 137 -0.30 -23.30 -19.63
N ASP A 138 -1.51 -22.75 -19.71
CA ASP A 138 -2.49 -22.73 -18.62
C ASP A 138 -2.00 -21.96 -17.36
N GLU A 139 -0.94 -21.15 -17.51
CA GLU A 139 -0.43 -20.23 -16.49
C GLU A 139 -0.74 -18.78 -16.84
N TYR A 140 -1.14 -17.97 -15.85
CA TYR A 140 -1.58 -16.60 -16.06
C TYR A 140 -1.10 -15.63 -14.98
N VAL A 141 -0.88 -14.38 -15.38
CA VAL A 141 -0.65 -13.25 -14.47
C VAL A 141 -1.99 -12.63 -14.09
N LEU A 142 -2.29 -12.57 -12.80
CA LEU A 142 -3.51 -11.96 -12.26
C LEU A 142 -3.18 -10.78 -11.34
N SER A 143 -3.93 -9.70 -11.48
CA SER A 143 -3.93 -8.57 -10.55
C SER A 143 -5.03 -8.79 -9.52
N THR A 144 -4.72 -9.31 -8.34
CA THR A 144 -5.70 -9.47 -7.25
C THR A 144 -4.99 -9.33 -5.92
N SER A 145 -5.64 -8.71 -4.93
CA SER A 145 -5.00 -8.48 -3.63
C SER A 145 -4.69 -9.75 -2.85
N ASN A 146 -5.51 -10.80 -2.97
CA ASN A 146 -5.25 -12.05 -2.27
C ASN A 146 -5.61 -13.24 -3.17
N PHE A 147 -4.86 -14.33 -3.02
CA PHE A 147 -5.26 -15.63 -3.56
C PHE A 147 -6.24 -16.31 -2.57
N PRO A 148 -7.49 -16.60 -2.98
CA PRO A 148 -8.55 -17.06 -2.07
C PRO A 148 -8.20 -18.26 -1.19
N ARG A 149 -7.34 -19.16 -1.69
CA ARG A 149 -6.94 -20.41 -1.02
C ARG A 149 -5.46 -20.42 -0.61
N ASN A 150 -4.84 -19.25 -0.43
CA ASN A 150 -3.45 -19.14 0.06
C ASN A 150 -3.36 -19.80 1.45
N GLY A 151 -2.46 -20.77 1.63
CA GLY A 151 -2.36 -21.57 2.86
C GLY A 151 -3.37 -22.73 3.00
N CYS A 152 -4.15 -23.04 1.96
CA CYS A 152 -4.88 -24.31 1.90
C CYS A 152 -3.95 -25.47 1.51
N SER A 153 -4.38 -26.72 1.68
CA SER A 153 -3.58 -27.87 1.24
C SER A 153 -3.33 -27.84 -0.28
N ASP A 154 -2.08 -28.05 -0.68
CA ASP A 154 -1.64 -28.15 -2.08
C ASP A 154 -2.03 -26.91 -2.91
N PHE A 155 -1.79 -25.71 -2.36
CA PHE A 155 -2.16 -24.45 -2.99
C PHE A 155 -1.12 -23.90 -3.99
N THR A 156 0.05 -24.53 -4.10
CA THR A 156 1.16 -24.11 -4.97
C THR A 156 1.45 -25.09 -6.09
N TRP A 157 2.15 -24.61 -7.12
CA TRP A 157 2.70 -25.39 -8.22
C TRP A 157 4.18 -25.03 -8.43
N PRO A 158 5.11 -25.98 -8.24
CA PRO A 158 4.90 -27.34 -7.71
C PRO A 158 4.32 -27.35 -6.28
N VAL A 159 3.74 -28.48 -5.90
CA VAL A 159 3.14 -28.66 -4.57
C VAL A 159 4.23 -28.81 -3.52
N HIS A 160 4.19 -27.97 -2.49
CA HIS A 160 5.03 -28.10 -1.29
C HIS A 160 4.17 -28.30 -0.04
N LYS A 161 4.74 -28.98 0.96
CA LYS A 161 4.09 -29.23 2.25
C LYS A 161 4.81 -28.43 3.34
N PRO A 162 4.07 -27.81 4.27
CA PRO A 162 4.68 -27.07 5.37
C PRO A 162 5.44 -28.02 6.30
N THR A 163 6.55 -27.53 6.87
CA THR A 163 7.35 -28.24 7.87
C THR A 163 7.50 -27.39 9.14
N PRO A 164 6.48 -27.34 10.02
CA PRO A 164 6.44 -26.41 11.15
C PRO A 164 7.70 -26.49 12.05
N SER A 165 8.20 -27.69 12.30
CA SER A 165 9.33 -27.93 13.21
C SER A 165 10.68 -27.40 12.73
N THR A 166 10.86 -27.17 11.42
CA THR A 166 12.16 -26.82 10.82
C THR A 166 12.13 -25.60 9.90
N SER A 167 10.94 -25.08 9.57
CA SER A 167 10.78 -23.95 8.64
C SER A 167 11.11 -22.60 9.30
N ALA A 168 11.42 -21.61 8.47
CA ALA A 168 11.60 -20.23 8.91
C ALA A 168 10.32 -19.67 9.51
N SER A 169 9.16 -19.94 8.91
CA SER A 169 7.84 -19.50 9.39
C SER A 169 7.34 -20.28 10.61
N ALA A 170 7.73 -21.55 10.75
CA ALA A 170 7.10 -22.53 11.66
C ALA A 170 5.59 -22.71 11.42
N SER A 171 5.10 -22.32 10.24
CA SER A 171 3.67 -22.29 9.92
C SER A 171 3.09 -23.69 9.70
N LEU A 172 1.83 -23.86 10.11
CA LEU A 172 1.00 -25.02 9.79
C LEU A 172 0.55 -25.06 8.32
N PHE A 173 0.61 -23.92 7.62
CA PHE A 173 -0.05 -23.71 6.34
C PHE A 173 0.91 -23.33 5.21
N PHE A 174 2.00 -22.65 5.52
CA PHE A 174 2.84 -21.96 4.55
C PHE A 174 4.27 -22.54 4.49
N PRO A 175 4.61 -23.33 3.44
CA PRO A 175 5.95 -23.87 3.24
C PRO A 175 6.99 -22.77 2.97
N ASP A 176 8.24 -23.01 3.37
CA ASP A 176 9.34 -22.06 3.15
C ASP A 176 9.71 -21.93 1.67
N GLU A 177 9.45 -22.96 0.87
CA GLU A 177 9.70 -22.98 -0.58
C GLU A 177 8.83 -21.98 -1.34
N VAL A 178 7.79 -21.47 -0.70
CA VAL A 178 6.92 -20.43 -1.26
C VAL A 178 7.53 -19.04 -1.13
N ILE A 179 8.47 -18.86 -0.19
CA ILE A 179 9.20 -17.60 0.01
C ILE A 179 10.20 -17.44 -1.14
N PHE A 180 10.30 -16.24 -1.71
CA PHE A 180 11.20 -15.96 -2.83
C PHE A 180 12.64 -16.46 -2.56
N PRO A 181 13.18 -17.39 -3.36
CA PRO A 181 14.40 -18.12 -3.01
C PRO A 181 15.69 -17.35 -3.34
N ASP A 182 15.66 -16.50 -4.36
CA ASP A 182 16.86 -15.85 -4.92
C ASP A 182 17.35 -14.64 -4.11
N HIS A 183 16.67 -14.29 -3.02
CA HIS A 183 17.14 -13.26 -2.10
C HIS A 183 16.97 -13.64 -0.62
N PRO A 184 18.05 -13.68 0.18
CA PRO A 184 18.01 -14.15 1.58
C PRO A 184 17.16 -13.28 2.52
N ARG A 185 16.86 -12.03 2.15
CA ARG A 185 16.06 -11.05 2.93
C ARG A 185 14.74 -11.65 3.41
N PHE A 186 13.92 -12.21 2.53
CA PHE A 186 12.54 -12.56 2.86
C PHE A 186 12.44 -13.72 3.86
N LYS A 187 13.27 -14.75 3.67
CA LYS A 187 13.36 -15.89 4.60
C LYS A 187 13.97 -15.48 5.94
N THR A 188 14.99 -14.60 5.91
CA THR A 188 15.60 -14.04 7.12
C THR A 188 14.61 -13.21 7.92
N LEU A 189 13.88 -12.32 7.24
CA LEU A 189 12.85 -11.47 7.84
C LEU A 189 11.74 -12.32 8.49
N THR A 190 11.26 -13.35 7.81
CA THR A 190 10.27 -14.31 8.34
C THR A 190 10.74 -14.94 9.64
N ARG A 191 11.96 -15.49 9.64
CA ARG A 191 12.56 -16.12 10.83
C ARG A 191 12.77 -15.12 11.96
N ASN A 192 13.35 -13.96 11.66
CA ASN A 192 13.74 -12.99 12.67
C ASN A 192 12.53 -12.33 13.33
N ILE A 193 11.44 -12.06 12.59
CA ILE A 193 10.16 -11.61 13.18
C ILE A 193 9.66 -12.62 14.22
N ARG A 194 9.58 -13.90 13.86
CA ARG A 194 9.11 -14.95 14.76
C ARG A 194 10.01 -15.10 16.00
N MET A 195 11.34 -15.10 15.79
CA MET A 195 12.30 -15.23 16.89
C MET A 195 12.27 -14.01 17.82
N ARG A 196 12.18 -12.80 17.27
CA ARG A 196 12.01 -11.56 18.05
C ARG A 196 10.72 -11.56 18.84
N ARG A 197 9.59 -11.91 18.19
CA ARG A 197 8.25 -11.99 18.80
C ARG A 197 8.17 -13.06 19.89
N THR A 198 9.11 -14.01 19.90
CA THR A 198 9.16 -15.22 20.75
C THR A 198 7.97 -16.17 20.55
N ALA A 199 7.25 -16.03 19.45
CA ALA A 199 6.09 -16.81 19.04
C ALA A 199 5.86 -16.59 17.54
N LYS A 200 5.04 -17.43 16.90
CA LYS A 200 4.55 -17.16 15.54
C LYS A 200 3.76 -15.85 15.51
N VAL A 201 3.76 -15.22 14.33
CA VAL A 201 2.72 -14.24 14.00
C VAL A 201 1.38 -14.98 13.93
N ALA A 202 0.30 -14.30 14.31
CA ALA A 202 -1.02 -14.92 14.35
C ALA A 202 -2.09 -13.87 14.12
N PHE A 203 -3.13 -14.24 13.37
CA PHE A 203 -4.33 -13.43 13.21
C PHE A 203 -5.57 -14.32 13.05
N ASN A 204 -6.66 -13.87 13.67
CA ASN A 204 -7.95 -14.52 13.61
C ASN A 204 -8.85 -13.63 12.73
N VAL A 205 -9.09 -14.06 11.50
CA VAL A 205 -9.95 -13.34 10.56
C VAL A 205 -11.41 -13.70 10.85
N PRO A 206 -12.32 -12.75 11.13
CA PRO A 206 -13.71 -13.09 11.43
C PRO A 206 -14.33 -13.81 10.23
N ILE A 207 -14.95 -14.97 10.46
CA ILE A 207 -15.57 -15.75 9.39
C ILE A 207 -16.90 -15.11 8.98
N PHE A 208 -17.21 -15.12 7.69
CA PHE A 208 -18.57 -14.83 7.22
C PHE A 208 -19.51 -15.89 7.80
N ILE A 209 -20.57 -15.50 8.50
CA ILE A 209 -21.59 -16.46 8.94
C ILE A 209 -22.75 -16.45 7.93
N ASP A 210 -22.83 -17.49 7.13
CA ASP A 210 -23.98 -17.79 6.27
C ASP A 210 -24.90 -18.85 6.93
N LYS A 211 -25.97 -19.22 6.23
CA LYS A 211 -27.06 -20.08 6.70
C LYS A 211 -26.63 -21.40 7.31
N ASN A 212 -25.61 -22.05 6.73
CA ASN A 212 -25.10 -23.35 7.14
C ASN A 212 -23.67 -23.27 7.72
N THR A 213 -23.15 -22.07 8.00
CA THR A 213 -21.87 -21.92 8.69
C THR A 213 -22.02 -22.43 10.12
N PRO A 214 -21.15 -23.34 10.60
CA PRO A 214 -21.20 -23.79 11.99
C PRO A 214 -21.14 -22.62 12.98
N ARG A 215 -21.86 -22.73 14.10
CA ARG A 215 -21.84 -21.75 15.20
C ARG A 215 -21.71 -22.45 16.56
N PRO A 216 -20.59 -22.28 17.29
CA PRO A 216 -19.40 -21.55 16.82
C PRO A 216 -18.75 -22.28 15.63
N PHE A 217 -18.16 -21.51 14.72
CA PHE A 217 -17.18 -22.07 13.78
C PHE A 217 -15.90 -22.35 14.55
N ILE A 218 -15.42 -23.58 14.46
CA ILE A 218 -14.19 -24.04 15.11
C ILE A 218 -13.33 -24.68 14.05
N GLU A 219 -12.11 -24.18 13.88
CA GLU A 219 -11.15 -24.76 12.96
C GLU A 219 -10.40 -25.92 13.62
N ASP A 220 -10.49 -27.11 13.02
CA ASP A 220 -9.69 -28.26 13.48
C ASP A 220 -8.27 -28.16 12.93
N LEU A 221 -7.37 -27.56 13.71
CA LEU A 221 -5.97 -27.41 13.33
C LEU A 221 -5.16 -28.71 13.43
N SER A 222 -5.67 -29.73 14.13
CA SER A 222 -4.96 -30.99 14.35
C SER A 222 -4.70 -31.75 13.04
N ILE A 223 -5.50 -31.47 12.01
CA ILE A 223 -5.35 -32.04 10.66
C ILE A 223 -4.06 -31.61 9.95
N TYR A 224 -3.41 -30.52 10.40
CA TYR A 224 -2.18 -29.99 9.82
C TYR A 224 -0.91 -30.45 10.55
N GLY A 225 -1.05 -31.31 11.56
CA GLY A 225 0.05 -31.84 12.35
C GLY A 225 0.26 -31.10 13.67
N HIS A 226 1.37 -31.40 14.34
CA HIS A 226 1.70 -30.80 15.64
C HIS A 226 2.23 -29.37 15.45
N ASP A 227 1.62 -28.41 16.14
CA ASP A 227 2.13 -27.04 16.18
C ASP A 227 3.44 -27.00 16.97
N SER A 228 4.53 -26.59 16.34
CA SER A 228 5.83 -26.50 16.99
C SER A 228 6.00 -25.26 17.87
N ASP A 229 5.03 -24.33 17.87
CA ASP A 229 5.05 -23.18 18.77
C ASP A 229 4.75 -23.62 20.21
N PRO A 230 5.70 -23.45 21.17
CA PRO A 230 5.48 -23.77 22.57
C PRO A 230 4.42 -22.87 23.23
N ASN A 231 4.06 -21.75 22.61
CA ASN A 231 2.91 -20.94 22.95
C ASN A 231 1.76 -21.37 22.01
N GLU A 232 0.91 -22.30 22.47
CA GLU A 232 -0.16 -22.95 21.69
C GLU A 232 -0.90 -22.03 20.70
N SER A 233 -1.38 -22.61 19.59
CA SER A 233 -2.22 -21.91 18.61
C SER A 233 -3.33 -21.08 19.28
N THR A 234 -3.40 -19.80 18.92
CA THR A 234 -4.37 -18.83 19.45
C THR A 234 -5.63 -18.75 18.59
N ALA A 235 -5.97 -19.80 17.86
CA ALA A 235 -7.22 -19.89 17.11
C ALA A 235 -8.42 -19.71 18.06
N ILE A 236 -9.38 -18.90 17.66
CA ILE A 236 -10.60 -18.62 18.45
C ILE A 236 -11.86 -18.97 17.66
N GLU A 237 -12.96 -19.18 18.39
CA GLU A 237 -14.28 -19.41 17.80
C GLU A 237 -14.68 -18.31 16.81
N ASP A 238 -15.41 -18.68 15.75
CA ASP A 238 -15.94 -17.78 14.71
C ASP A 238 -14.86 -17.03 13.90
N HIS A 239 -13.63 -17.56 13.85
CA HIS A 239 -12.54 -16.97 13.08
C HIS A 239 -11.72 -18.01 12.30
N VAL A 240 -11.16 -17.59 11.17
CA VAL A 240 -10.19 -18.33 10.35
C VAL A 240 -8.79 -17.98 10.85
N TYR A 241 -7.99 -18.99 11.19
CA TYR A 241 -6.66 -18.80 11.77
C TYR A 241 -5.58 -18.69 10.68
N LEU A 242 -4.72 -17.67 10.80
CA LEU A 242 -3.53 -17.42 9.96
C LEU A 242 -2.28 -17.33 10.85
N ASP A 243 -1.16 -17.93 10.43
CA ASP A 243 0.04 -18.05 11.28
C ASP A 243 1.40 -17.80 10.59
N ALA A 244 1.40 -17.15 9.42
CA ALA A 244 2.63 -16.99 8.62
C ALA A 244 2.71 -15.64 7.93
N MET A 245 3.93 -15.07 7.89
CA MET A 245 4.20 -13.83 7.17
C MET A 245 3.70 -13.85 5.72
N GLY A 246 3.86 -14.98 5.02
CA GLY A 246 3.38 -15.16 3.65
C GLY A 246 1.86 -15.19 3.45
N LEU A 247 1.08 -15.33 4.53
CA LEU A 247 -0.38 -15.13 4.47
C LEU A 247 -0.76 -13.65 4.52
N GLY A 248 0.17 -12.76 4.86
CA GLY A 248 0.03 -11.31 4.75
C GLY A 248 0.83 -10.77 3.58
N MET A 249 2.15 -10.81 3.66
CA MET A 249 3.07 -10.27 2.64
C MET A 249 3.03 -11.04 1.31
N GLY A 250 2.33 -12.18 1.24
CA GLY A 250 1.95 -12.83 -0.02
C GLY A 250 0.71 -12.24 -0.70
N CYS A 251 0.13 -11.17 -0.14
CA CYS A 251 -0.93 -10.39 -0.76
C CYS A 251 -0.34 -9.32 -1.68
N CYS A 252 -1.13 -8.86 -2.64
CA CYS A 252 -0.78 -7.79 -3.55
C CYS A 252 -1.46 -6.44 -3.20
N CYS A 253 -0.83 -5.35 -3.60
CA CYS A 253 -1.36 -4.00 -3.47
C CYS A 253 -1.07 -3.08 -4.65
N LEU A 254 -1.67 -1.90 -4.58
CA LEU A 254 -1.42 -0.78 -5.49
C LEU A 254 -0.84 0.38 -4.67
N GLN A 255 0.38 0.79 -4.98
CA GLN A 255 1.06 1.89 -4.29
C GLN A 255 1.33 3.04 -5.27
N VAL A 256 1.35 4.28 -4.77
CA VAL A 256 1.68 5.46 -5.58
C VAL A 256 2.69 6.32 -4.84
N THR A 257 3.83 6.59 -5.49
CA THR A 257 4.87 7.47 -4.97
C THR A 257 4.89 8.80 -5.72
N PHE A 258 5.05 9.89 -4.98
CA PHE A 258 5.12 11.26 -5.47
C PHE A 258 6.45 11.88 -5.05
N GLN A 259 7.13 12.56 -5.97
CA GLN A 259 8.21 13.49 -5.67
C GLN A 259 7.62 14.89 -5.46
N ALA A 260 7.89 15.46 -4.30
CA ALA A 260 7.51 16.82 -3.96
C ALA A 260 8.61 17.81 -4.38
N GLN A 261 8.26 19.09 -4.49
CA GLN A 261 9.22 20.15 -4.84
C GLN A 261 10.27 20.41 -3.75
N SER A 262 9.97 20.03 -2.50
CA SER A 262 10.76 20.30 -1.31
C SER A 262 10.37 19.35 -0.18
N ILE A 263 11.15 19.38 0.92
CA ILE A 263 10.78 18.69 2.15
C ILE A 263 9.46 19.23 2.75
N ASP A 264 9.21 20.53 2.64
CA ASP A 264 8.00 21.17 3.20
C ASP A 264 6.75 20.68 2.46
N GLU A 265 6.79 20.62 1.13
CA GLU A 265 5.69 20.07 0.34
C GLU A 265 5.53 18.57 0.57
N ALA A 266 6.62 17.81 0.73
CA ALA A 266 6.54 16.38 1.05
C ALA A 266 5.83 16.16 2.38
N ARG A 267 6.18 16.91 3.42
CA ARG A 267 5.53 16.83 4.73
C ARG A 267 4.05 17.22 4.65
N PHE A 268 3.74 18.29 3.93
CA PHE A 268 2.38 18.74 3.74
C PHE A 268 1.52 17.68 3.02
N LEU A 269 2.01 17.10 1.93
CA LEU A 269 1.31 16.05 1.20
C LEU A 269 1.17 14.76 2.02
N TYR A 270 2.19 14.38 2.79
CA TYR A 270 2.10 13.24 3.72
C TYR A 270 0.93 13.42 4.68
N ASP A 271 0.78 14.62 5.25
CA ASP A 271 -0.28 14.93 6.20
C ASP A 271 -1.65 14.99 5.52
N GLN A 272 -1.79 15.74 4.43
CA GLN A 272 -3.08 15.93 3.76
C GLN A 272 -3.64 14.63 3.14
N LEU A 273 -2.78 13.70 2.75
CA LEU A 273 -3.19 12.40 2.21
C LEU A 273 -3.53 11.37 3.30
N THR A 274 -3.04 11.53 4.52
CA THR A 274 -3.27 10.57 5.62
C THR A 274 -4.76 10.32 5.88
N PRO A 275 -5.66 11.33 5.99
CA PRO A 275 -7.10 11.13 6.16
C PRO A 275 -7.78 10.37 5.00
N LEU A 276 -7.17 10.33 3.81
CA LEU A 276 -7.70 9.59 2.66
C LEU A 276 -7.33 8.11 2.69
N THR A 277 -6.35 7.70 3.50
CA THR A 277 -5.89 6.31 3.55
C THR A 277 -7.02 5.31 3.84
N PRO A 278 -7.88 5.48 4.87
CA PRO A 278 -9.01 4.58 5.11
C PRO A 278 -10.11 4.69 4.05
N ILE A 279 -10.31 5.87 3.47
CA ILE A 279 -11.34 6.10 2.43
C ILE A 279 -11.01 5.29 1.18
N MET A 280 -9.74 5.35 0.74
CA MET A 280 -9.28 4.60 -0.42
C MET A 280 -9.19 3.10 -0.13
N LEU A 281 -8.84 2.69 1.10
CA LEU A 281 -8.90 1.28 1.50
C LEU A 281 -10.32 0.71 1.34
N ALA A 282 -11.33 1.37 1.90
CA ALA A 282 -12.73 0.94 1.78
C ALA A 282 -13.24 0.95 0.34
N LEU A 283 -12.91 2.00 -0.43
CA LEU A 283 -13.34 2.14 -1.83
C LEU A 283 -12.71 1.08 -2.75
N SER A 284 -11.50 0.62 -2.44
CA SER A 284 -10.74 -0.35 -3.25
C SER A 284 -10.91 -1.81 -2.80
N ALA A 285 -11.62 -2.08 -1.71
CA ALA A 285 -11.75 -3.41 -1.08
C ALA A 285 -11.78 -4.60 -2.06
N SER A 286 -10.86 -5.56 -1.87
CA SER A 286 -10.56 -6.64 -2.84
C SER A 286 -10.18 -7.99 -2.18
N SER A 287 -10.31 -8.13 -0.85
CA SER A 287 -9.80 -9.30 -0.10
C SER A 287 -10.84 -9.96 0.83
N PRO A 288 -11.96 -10.51 0.30
CA PRO A 288 -13.05 -11.08 1.11
C PRO A 288 -12.91 -12.57 1.44
N ILE A 289 -11.88 -13.26 0.92
CA ILE A 289 -11.69 -14.71 1.08
C ILE A 289 -10.29 -14.96 1.64
N TRP A 290 -10.21 -15.77 2.70
CA TRP A 290 -8.97 -16.11 3.40
C TRP A 290 -8.93 -17.61 3.69
N ARG A 291 -7.81 -18.27 3.35
CA ARG A 291 -7.60 -19.72 3.55
C ARG A 291 -8.80 -20.59 3.11
N GLY A 292 -9.45 -20.22 2.01
CA GLY A 292 -10.60 -20.95 1.48
C GLY A 292 -11.90 -20.74 2.23
N TYR A 293 -12.05 -19.65 2.97
CA TYR A 293 -13.29 -19.25 3.64
C TYR A 293 -13.67 -17.82 3.29
N LEU A 294 -14.96 -17.56 3.11
CA LEU A 294 -15.47 -16.19 3.11
C LEU A 294 -15.26 -15.58 4.50
N ALA A 295 -14.69 -14.38 4.54
CA ALA A 295 -14.46 -13.61 5.75
C ALA A 295 -15.50 -12.49 5.90
N ASP A 296 -15.67 -11.99 7.13
CA ASP A 296 -16.49 -10.82 7.46
C ASP A 296 -15.72 -9.49 7.42
N ILE A 297 -14.65 -9.48 6.64
CA ILE A 297 -13.87 -8.30 6.25
C ILE A 297 -13.66 -8.32 4.74
N ASP A 298 -13.37 -7.16 4.15
CA ASP A 298 -13.19 -7.01 2.70
C ASP A 298 -11.79 -6.51 2.29
N CYS A 299 -10.90 -6.25 3.26
CA CYS A 299 -9.59 -5.64 3.05
C CYS A 299 -8.46 -6.45 3.72
N ARG A 300 -7.23 -6.33 3.21
CA ARG A 300 -6.05 -7.10 3.68
C ARG A 300 -5.29 -6.45 4.84
N TRP A 301 -5.60 -5.21 5.20
CA TRP A 301 -4.70 -4.37 5.98
C TRP A 301 -4.45 -4.92 7.39
N ASN A 302 -5.47 -5.44 8.07
CA ASN A 302 -5.29 -5.97 9.44
C ASN A 302 -4.53 -7.31 9.43
N VAL A 303 -4.71 -8.10 8.37
CA VAL A 303 -3.90 -9.31 8.16
C VAL A 303 -2.44 -8.93 7.96
N LEU A 304 -2.14 -7.94 7.10
CA LEU A 304 -0.78 -7.44 6.93
C LEU A 304 -0.17 -6.93 8.25
N CYS A 305 -0.91 -6.12 9.00
CA CYS A 305 -0.48 -5.63 10.31
C CYS A 305 -0.03 -6.77 11.23
N ALA A 306 -0.80 -7.86 11.29
CA ALA A 306 -0.56 -8.98 12.18
C ALA A 306 0.53 -9.94 11.69
N MET A 307 0.62 -10.18 10.38
CA MET A 307 1.54 -11.15 9.78
C MET A 307 3.01 -10.71 9.77
N VAL A 308 3.29 -9.45 10.15
CA VAL A 308 4.65 -8.96 10.42
C VAL A 308 4.80 -8.27 11.77
N ASP A 309 3.86 -8.51 12.70
CA ASP A 309 3.94 -7.95 14.04
C ASP A 309 5.03 -8.67 14.84
N ASP A 310 6.16 -8.03 15.03
CA ASP A 310 7.33 -8.59 15.72
C ASP A 310 7.34 -8.27 17.22
N ARG A 311 6.30 -7.60 17.75
CA ARG A 311 6.24 -7.18 19.16
C ARG A 311 6.17 -8.37 20.11
N THR A 312 7.07 -8.36 21.09
CA THR A 312 7.10 -9.26 22.24
C THR A 312 5.86 -9.10 23.14
N PRO A 313 5.59 -10.05 24.05
CA PRO A 313 4.55 -9.89 25.06
C PRO A 313 4.70 -8.63 25.93
N GLU A 314 5.92 -8.23 26.27
CA GLU A 314 6.19 -7.01 27.04
C GLU A 314 5.79 -5.73 26.26
N GLU A 315 6.21 -5.64 25.00
CA GLU A 315 5.89 -4.51 24.11
C GLU A 315 4.39 -4.39 23.85
N ARG A 316 3.69 -5.52 23.72
CA ARG A 316 2.21 -5.56 23.56
C ARG A 316 1.45 -5.29 24.86
N GLY A 317 2.15 -5.19 25.98
CA GLY A 317 1.55 -4.97 27.29
C GLY A 317 0.82 -6.16 27.91
N ILE A 318 1.09 -7.37 27.40
CA ILE A 318 0.64 -8.63 28.00
C ILE A 318 1.46 -8.93 29.26
N GLU A 319 2.77 -8.66 29.19
CA GLU A 319 3.70 -8.81 30.32
C GLU A 319 4.25 -7.45 30.80
N PRO A 320 4.77 -7.37 32.06
CA PRO A 320 5.47 -6.17 32.53
C PRO A 320 6.74 -5.91 31.72
N LEU A 321 6.97 -4.65 31.36
CA LEU A 321 8.18 -4.21 30.68
C LEU A 321 9.42 -4.41 31.58
N LYS A 322 10.33 -5.31 31.19
CA LYS A 322 11.54 -5.69 31.95
C LYS A 322 12.78 -5.80 31.08
N ASN A 323 12.65 -6.46 29.92
CA ASN A 323 13.76 -6.73 29.01
C ASN A 323 13.71 -5.83 27.76
N GLN A 324 12.53 -5.30 27.42
CA GLN A 324 12.35 -4.35 26.32
C GLN A 324 12.39 -2.91 26.81
N GLN A 325 12.69 -1.98 25.90
CA GLN A 325 12.79 -0.54 26.22
C GLN A 325 11.44 0.18 26.14
N PHE A 326 10.54 -0.29 25.26
CA PHE A 326 9.34 0.44 24.89
C PHE A 326 8.09 -0.43 25.01
N ARG A 327 6.95 0.19 25.35
CA ARG A 327 5.62 -0.39 25.08
C ARG A 327 5.16 0.14 23.72
N LEU A 328 4.71 -0.75 22.83
CA LEU A 328 4.42 -0.39 21.44
C LEU A 328 2.96 -0.70 21.11
N TYR A 329 2.19 0.35 20.85
CA TYR A 329 0.73 0.26 20.66
C TYR A 329 0.34 -0.36 19.33
N LYS A 330 1.12 -0.12 18.27
CA LYS A 330 0.87 -0.64 16.92
C LYS A 330 1.98 -1.58 16.45
N SER A 331 1.64 -2.50 15.54
CA SER A 331 2.63 -3.26 14.77
C SER A 331 3.48 -2.29 13.94
N ARG A 332 4.68 -2.70 13.55
CA ARG A 332 5.53 -1.93 12.62
C ARG A 332 4.90 -1.81 11.22
N TYR A 333 3.95 -2.69 10.89
CA TYR A 333 3.00 -2.49 9.80
C TYR A 333 1.68 -1.98 10.40
N SER A 334 1.30 -0.73 10.14
CA SER A 334 0.07 -0.13 10.68
C SER A 334 -0.28 1.18 9.99
N SER A 335 -1.42 1.80 10.30
CA SER A 335 -1.65 3.22 10.00
C SER A 335 -0.54 4.11 10.55
N VAL A 336 -0.36 5.30 9.94
CA VAL A 336 0.59 6.31 10.44
C VAL A 336 0.33 6.66 11.91
N ASP A 337 1.40 7.03 12.61
CA ASP A 337 1.34 7.38 14.03
C ASP A 337 1.22 8.89 14.27
N CYS A 338 1.77 9.73 13.38
CA CYS A 338 1.69 11.17 13.52
C CYS A 338 1.75 11.90 12.18
N TYR A 339 1.19 13.11 12.17
CA TYR A 339 1.47 14.15 11.18
C TYR A 339 2.83 14.77 11.42
N ILE A 340 3.47 15.20 10.33
CA ILE A 340 4.86 15.62 10.32
C ILE A 340 5.06 17.06 9.87
N SER A 341 4.04 17.81 9.44
CA SER A 341 4.15 19.24 9.13
C SER A 341 3.88 20.10 10.37
N PRO A 342 4.60 21.22 10.57
CA PRO A 342 4.44 22.08 11.76
C PRO A 342 2.99 22.50 12.04
N ASP A 343 2.24 22.84 10.99
CA ASP A 343 0.85 23.31 11.10
C ASP A 343 -0.16 22.20 11.47
N SER A 344 0.27 20.93 11.42
CA SER A 344 -0.57 19.76 11.71
C SER A 344 -0.50 19.31 13.17
N ALA A 345 0.37 19.93 13.99
CA ALA A 345 0.67 19.49 15.36
C ALA A 345 -0.58 19.24 16.22
N MET A 346 -1.59 20.11 16.09
CA MET A 346 -2.83 20.04 16.89
C MET A 346 -3.68 18.78 16.62
N TYR A 347 -3.44 18.08 15.51
CA TYR A 347 -4.15 16.85 15.15
C TYR A 347 -3.40 15.58 15.59
N ASN A 348 -2.19 15.71 16.15
CA ASN A 348 -1.48 14.60 16.79
C ASN A 348 -2.00 14.41 18.21
N ASP A 349 -3.10 13.68 18.35
CA ASP A 349 -3.87 13.52 19.60
C ASP A 349 -3.67 12.16 20.29
N ILE A 350 -2.73 11.35 19.81
CA ILE A 350 -2.35 10.07 20.39
C ILE A 350 -0.94 10.12 20.98
N GLU A 351 -0.66 9.21 21.91
CA GLU A 351 0.69 9.07 22.48
C GLU A 351 1.66 8.50 21.45
N ILE A 352 2.75 9.22 21.17
CA ILE A 352 3.83 8.79 20.28
C ILE A 352 5.01 8.30 21.10
N VAL A 353 5.22 6.99 21.09
CA VAL A 353 6.38 6.36 21.72
C VAL A 353 7.61 6.67 20.89
N GLN A 354 8.65 7.25 21.48
CA GLN A 354 9.85 7.65 20.74
C GLN A 354 11.12 7.27 21.50
N ASP A 355 12.21 7.08 20.78
CA ASP A 355 13.56 7.00 21.36
C ASP A 355 14.02 8.42 21.73
N GLU A 356 14.11 8.72 23.03
CA GLU A 356 14.44 10.06 23.54
C GLU A 356 15.88 10.49 23.20
N ASP A 357 16.80 9.55 23.04
CA ASP A 357 18.18 9.86 22.66
C ASP A 357 18.27 10.20 21.17
N ALA A 358 17.57 9.44 20.32
CA ALA A 358 17.41 9.77 18.90
C ALA A 358 16.71 11.12 18.73
N PHE A 359 15.60 11.35 19.44
CA PHE A 359 14.84 12.60 19.39
C PHE A 359 15.71 13.81 19.77
N ARG A 360 16.44 13.73 20.89
CA ARG A 360 17.37 14.78 21.32
C ARG A 360 18.46 15.03 20.27
N LYS A 361 19.07 13.97 19.75
CA LYS A 361 20.13 14.08 18.74
C LYS A 361 19.65 14.73 17.44
N LEU A 362 18.44 14.39 16.98
CA LEU A 362 17.83 14.99 15.78
C LEU A 362 17.56 16.50 16.00
N THR A 363 17.00 16.86 17.16
CA THR A 363 16.66 18.26 17.49
C THR A 363 17.89 19.15 17.71
N GLU A 364 18.94 18.64 18.37
CA GLU A 364 20.25 19.33 18.50
C GLU A 364 20.88 19.64 17.15
N HIS A 365 20.56 18.87 16.11
CA HIS A 365 21.01 19.05 14.74
C HIS A 365 20.09 19.90 13.87
N GLY A 366 19.09 20.58 14.46
CA GLY A 366 18.24 21.55 13.78
C GLY A 366 17.10 20.92 12.97
N ILE A 367 16.73 19.67 13.26
CA ILE A 367 15.49 19.07 12.76
C ILE A 367 14.36 19.49 13.70
N ASP A 368 13.25 19.99 13.16
CA ASP A 368 12.14 20.47 13.99
C ASP A 368 11.42 19.33 14.73
N HIS A 369 10.65 19.72 15.74
CA HIS A 369 10.02 18.81 16.69
C HIS A 369 9.23 17.66 16.04
N LEU A 370 8.36 17.94 15.06
CA LEU A 370 7.48 16.91 14.52
C LEU A 370 8.22 15.92 13.62
N LEU A 371 9.15 16.42 12.80
CA LEU A 371 9.97 15.54 11.98
C LEU A 371 10.94 14.72 12.85
N ALA A 372 11.52 15.31 13.89
CA ALA A 372 12.37 14.62 14.83
C ALA A 372 11.60 13.51 15.59
N GLN A 373 10.39 13.81 16.07
CA GLN A 373 9.53 12.83 16.74
C GLN A 373 9.14 11.68 15.80
N HIS A 374 8.78 11.98 14.55
CA HIS A 374 8.46 10.95 13.57
C HIS A 374 9.64 9.98 13.35
N ILE A 375 10.85 10.50 13.11
CA ILE A 375 12.03 9.65 12.89
C ILE A 375 12.40 8.89 14.17
N ALA A 376 12.37 9.54 15.34
CA ALA A 376 12.63 8.88 16.61
C ALA A 376 11.60 7.77 16.93
N HIS A 377 10.34 7.94 16.51
CA HIS A 377 9.31 6.91 16.60
C HIS A 377 9.62 5.70 15.72
N LEU A 378 10.03 5.88 14.46
CA LEU A 378 10.41 4.76 13.59
C LEU A 378 11.56 3.93 14.19
N PHE A 379 12.46 4.61 14.90
CA PHE A 379 13.66 4.03 15.52
C PHE A 379 13.42 3.39 16.89
N VAL A 380 12.18 3.31 17.38
CA VAL A 380 11.86 2.42 18.53
C VAL A 380 11.88 0.94 18.13
N ARG A 381 11.94 0.64 16.82
CA ARG A 381 11.95 -0.72 16.27
C ARG A 381 13.39 -1.23 16.16
N ASP A 382 13.53 -2.55 16.32
CA ASP A 382 14.78 -3.22 15.97
C ASP A 382 14.89 -3.44 14.46
N THR A 383 16.14 -3.50 13.97
CA THR A 383 16.45 -4.08 12.66
C THR A 383 16.08 -5.56 12.64
N LEU A 384 15.48 -6.02 11.53
CA LEU A 384 15.06 -7.41 11.36
C LEU A 384 15.87 -8.16 10.30
N THR A 385 16.61 -7.45 9.45
CA THR A 385 17.43 -8.06 8.41
C THR A 385 18.70 -7.23 8.27
N LEU A 386 19.81 -7.79 8.72
CA LEU A 386 21.12 -7.15 8.66
C LEU A 386 22.10 -8.10 7.95
N PHE A 387 22.87 -7.55 7.02
CA PHE A 387 23.91 -8.28 6.30
C PHE A 387 25.28 -7.92 6.88
N GLU A 388 26.15 -8.92 7.01
CA GLU A 388 27.49 -8.74 7.58
C GLU A 388 28.30 -7.67 6.84
N GLU A 389 28.21 -7.65 5.52
CA GLU A 389 28.89 -6.69 4.64
C GLU A 389 28.39 -5.26 4.80
N GLN A 390 27.19 -5.07 5.36
CA GLN A 390 26.56 -3.78 5.57
C GLN A 390 26.66 -3.30 7.02
N LEU A 391 27.47 -3.95 7.86
CA LEU A 391 27.59 -3.58 9.26
C LEU A 391 28.37 -2.26 9.45
N HIS A 392 29.48 -2.09 8.75
CA HIS A 392 30.34 -0.90 8.89
C HIS A 392 30.32 -0.08 7.60
N LEU A 393 29.56 1.02 7.61
CA LEU A 393 29.33 1.90 6.47
C LEU A 393 29.78 3.33 6.79
N ASP A 394 29.91 4.18 5.77
CA ASP A 394 30.19 5.59 5.95
C ASP A 394 28.86 6.35 6.04
N ASP A 395 28.50 6.80 7.25
CA ASP A 395 27.23 7.49 7.50
C ASP A 395 27.05 8.80 6.71
N THR A 396 28.11 9.32 6.09
CA THR A 396 28.04 10.51 5.24
C THR A 396 27.69 10.20 3.78
N GLN A 397 27.87 8.95 3.36
CA GLN A 397 27.67 8.49 1.98
C GLN A 397 26.54 7.46 1.86
N ASP A 398 26.43 6.56 2.82
CA ASP A 398 25.51 5.43 2.82
C ASP A 398 24.24 5.75 3.62
N THR A 399 23.14 5.05 3.30
CA THR A 399 21.84 5.25 3.97
C THR A 399 21.22 3.94 4.44
N ASP A 400 21.97 2.85 4.37
CA ASP A 400 21.45 1.50 4.54
C ASP A 400 20.98 1.24 5.96
N HIS A 401 21.61 1.80 6.99
CA HIS A 401 21.16 1.63 8.38
C HIS A 401 19.85 2.37 8.62
N PHE A 402 19.71 3.59 8.05
CA PHE A 402 18.44 4.30 8.05
C PHE A 402 17.35 3.50 7.34
N GLU A 403 17.63 3.05 6.11
CA GLU A 403 16.67 2.30 5.29
C GLU A 403 16.35 0.91 5.87
N ASN A 404 17.24 0.32 6.67
CA ASN A 404 16.97 -0.93 7.38
C ASN A 404 15.73 -0.79 8.29
N ILE A 405 15.64 0.31 9.02
CA ILE A 405 14.53 0.63 9.91
C ILE A 405 13.37 1.26 9.14
N ASN A 406 13.62 2.25 8.30
CA ASN A 406 12.58 2.97 7.55
C ASN A 406 11.81 2.03 6.60
N SER A 407 12.51 1.18 5.83
CA SER A 407 11.86 0.27 4.87
C SER A 407 11.06 -0.85 5.53
N THR A 408 11.31 -1.13 6.81
CA THR A 408 10.60 -2.15 7.61
C THR A 408 9.60 -1.55 8.61
N ASN A 409 9.38 -0.24 8.56
CA ASN A 409 8.16 0.38 9.09
C ASN A 409 7.21 0.61 7.91
N TRP A 410 6.16 -0.20 7.85
CA TRP A 410 5.21 -0.24 6.72
C TRP A 410 3.93 0.49 7.11
N GLN A 411 3.95 1.81 6.95
CA GLN A 411 2.80 2.65 7.29
C GLN A 411 1.82 2.85 6.12
N SER A 412 0.65 3.44 6.38
CA SER A 412 -0.34 3.80 5.34
C SER A 412 0.13 4.94 4.43
N MET A 413 0.91 5.86 4.98
CA MET A 413 1.75 6.80 4.23
C MET A 413 3.20 6.54 4.58
N ARG A 414 4.12 6.82 3.65
CA ARG A 414 5.56 6.81 3.94
C ARG A 414 6.22 8.09 3.48
N PHE A 415 6.94 8.75 4.39
CA PHE A 415 7.86 9.82 4.07
C PHE A 415 9.19 9.22 3.61
N LYS A 416 9.66 9.62 2.43
CA LYS A 416 10.81 8.99 1.76
C LYS A 416 11.90 10.04 1.52
N PRO A 417 12.96 10.03 2.35
CA PRO A 417 14.13 10.86 2.08
C PRO A 417 14.73 10.57 0.69
N PRO A 418 15.46 11.54 0.11
CA PRO A 418 16.24 11.33 -1.09
C PRO A 418 17.25 10.18 -0.90
N PRO A 419 17.34 9.24 -1.86
CA PRO A 419 18.41 8.24 -1.86
C PRO A 419 19.78 8.91 -2.04
N SER A 420 20.81 8.34 -1.42
CA SER A 420 22.19 8.77 -1.63
C SER A 420 22.58 8.77 -3.11
N ASN A 421 23.36 9.77 -3.50
CA ASN A 421 23.97 9.89 -4.82
C ASN A 421 22.98 9.81 -6.01
N SER A 422 21.75 10.29 -5.82
CA SER A 422 20.71 10.35 -6.86
C SER A 422 20.17 11.77 -7.10
N ASP A 423 19.53 11.98 -8.25
CA ASP A 423 18.80 13.20 -8.57
C ASP A 423 17.36 13.19 -8.00
N ILE A 424 16.97 12.14 -7.29
CA ILE A 424 15.63 11.97 -6.73
C ILE A 424 15.45 12.89 -5.52
N GLY A 425 14.30 13.58 -5.47
CA GLY A 425 13.95 14.52 -4.40
C GLY A 425 13.26 13.86 -3.19
N TRP A 426 12.70 14.71 -2.32
CA TRP A 426 11.87 14.28 -1.20
C TRP A 426 10.56 13.70 -1.73
N ARG A 427 10.14 12.55 -1.20
CA ARG A 427 8.99 11.81 -1.71
C ARG A 427 8.01 11.44 -0.62
N VAL A 428 6.77 11.18 -1.03
CA VAL A 428 5.75 10.53 -0.21
C VAL A 428 5.14 9.37 -0.97
N GLU A 429 4.73 8.33 -0.27
CA GLU A 429 4.16 7.12 -0.86
C GLU A 429 2.83 6.79 -0.18
N PHE A 430 1.79 6.62 -0.99
CA PHE A 430 0.43 6.26 -0.60
C PHE A 430 0.24 4.75 -0.80
N ARG A 431 0.01 4.01 0.30
CA ARG A 431 0.18 2.54 0.37
C ARG A 431 -1.06 1.67 0.65
N PRO A 432 -2.23 2.18 1.11
CA PRO A 432 -3.29 1.31 1.61
C PRO A 432 -4.10 0.62 0.49
N THR A 433 -4.08 1.16 -0.74
CA THR A 433 -4.98 0.74 -1.82
C THR A 433 -4.87 -0.75 -2.11
N GLU A 434 -6.01 -1.42 -2.16
CA GLU A 434 -6.11 -2.81 -2.62
C GLU A 434 -5.91 -2.86 -4.14
N LEU A 435 -5.31 -3.94 -4.61
CA LEU A 435 -5.12 -4.18 -6.03
C LEU A 435 -6.42 -4.64 -6.68
N GLN A 436 -6.68 -4.10 -7.86
CA GLN A 436 -7.89 -4.35 -8.64
C GLN A 436 -7.65 -5.32 -9.80
N MET A 437 -8.71 -6.01 -10.25
CA MET A 437 -8.62 -7.05 -11.28
C MET A 437 -8.24 -6.57 -12.68
N THR A 438 -8.50 -5.31 -13.02
CA THR A 438 -8.16 -4.73 -14.33
C THR A 438 -7.20 -3.55 -14.24
N ASP A 439 -6.38 -3.36 -15.29
CA ASP A 439 -5.49 -2.19 -15.40
C ASP A 439 -6.25 -0.88 -15.36
N PHE A 440 -7.48 -0.86 -15.89
CA PHE A 440 -8.35 0.31 -15.89
C PHE A 440 -8.72 0.73 -14.47
N GLU A 441 -9.12 -0.21 -13.62
CA GLU A 441 -9.45 0.09 -12.23
C GLU A 441 -8.23 0.60 -11.46
N ASN A 442 -7.08 -0.04 -11.65
CA ASN A 442 -5.83 0.37 -11.01
C ASN A 442 -5.42 1.78 -11.48
N ALA A 443 -5.41 2.03 -12.79
CA ALA A 443 -5.11 3.34 -13.36
C ALA A 443 -6.11 4.43 -12.90
N ALA A 444 -7.39 4.08 -12.72
CA ALA A 444 -8.39 5.00 -12.21
C ALA A 444 -8.10 5.44 -10.76
N LEU A 445 -7.76 4.49 -9.88
CA LEU A 445 -7.42 4.77 -8.49
C LEU A 445 -6.15 5.63 -8.40
N VAL A 446 -5.09 5.28 -9.14
CA VAL A 446 -3.86 6.09 -9.20
C VAL A 446 -4.16 7.50 -9.71
N THR A 447 -4.88 7.63 -10.82
CA THR A 447 -5.20 8.92 -11.43
C THR A 447 -5.98 9.81 -10.45
N PHE A 448 -6.92 9.25 -9.70
CA PHE A 448 -7.68 10.00 -8.70
C PHE A 448 -6.80 10.52 -7.57
N ILE A 449 -5.92 9.70 -7.01
CA ILE A 449 -5.01 10.13 -5.93
C ILE A 449 -4.09 11.24 -6.47
N VAL A 450 -3.51 11.07 -7.66
CA VAL A 450 -2.63 12.07 -8.27
C VAL A 450 -3.38 13.38 -8.51
N LEU A 451 -4.55 13.36 -9.16
CA LEU A 451 -5.35 14.57 -9.38
C LEU A 451 -5.75 15.26 -8.07
N LEU A 452 -6.05 14.48 -7.03
CA LEU A 452 -6.40 15.03 -5.73
C LEU A 452 -5.20 15.72 -5.06
N THR A 453 -3.99 15.16 -5.14
CA THR A 453 -2.79 15.89 -4.65
C THR A 453 -2.64 17.23 -5.34
N ARG A 454 -2.88 17.29 -6.67
CA ARG A 454 -2.81 18.55 -7.41
C ARG A 454 -3.88 19.55 -6.98
N ALA A 455 -5.10 19.09 -6.77
CA ALA A 455 -6.18 19.95 -6.30
C ALA A 455 -5.93 20.44 -4.86
N ILE A 456 -5.41 19.58 -3.97
CA ILE A 456 -5.00 19.94 -2.60
C ILE A 456 -3.98 21.07 -2.64
N MET A 457 -2.93 20.93 -3.46
CA MET A 457 -1.89 21.97 -3.59
C MET A 457 -2.42 23.26 -4.22
N THR A 458 -3.22 23.15 -5.28
CA THR A 458 -3.71 24.32 -6.05
C THR A 458 -4.68 25.16 -5.24
N TYR A 459 -5.54 24.52 -4.45
CA TYR A 459 -6.57 25.20 -3.67
C TYR A 459 -6.23 25.33 -2.18
N ASN A 460 -5.02 24.92 -1.79
CA ASN A 460 -4.58 24.86 -0.40
C ASN A 460 -5.62 24.20 0.50
N LEU A 461 -6.03 22.97 0.14
CA LEU A 461 -7.09 22.25 0.86
C LEU A 461 -6.56 21.72 2.20
N ASN A 462 -7.45 21.67 3.20
CA ASN A 462 -7.18 21.05 4.49
C ASN A 462 -8.11 19.85 4.71
N LEU A 463 -7.54 18.64 4.75
CA LEU A 463 -8.23 17.38 5.00
C LEU A 463 -7.97 16.86 6.43
N LEU A 464 -7.12 17.52 7.20
CA LEU A 464 -6.64 17.04 8.49
C LEU A 464 -7.78 16.80 9.47
N ILE A 465 -7.68 15.68 10.15
CA ILE A 465 -8.50 15.24 11.29
C ILE A 465 -7.55 14.66 12.35
N PRO A 466 -7.94 14.60 13.63
CA PRO A 466 -7.14 13.95 14.66
C PRO A 466 -6.71 12.52 14.26
N ILE A 467 -5.47 12.13 14.56
CA ILE A 467 -4.92 10.81 14.22
C ILE A 467 -5.75 9.68 14.82
N SER A 468 -6.29 9.84 16.03
CA SER A 468 -7.19 8.86 16.65
C SER A 468 -8.38 8.51 15.75
N ASN A 469 -8.94 9.50 15.03
CA ASN A 469 -10.03 9.30 14.09
C ASN A 469 -9.57 8.65 12.78
N VAL A 470 -8.31 8.89 12.36
CA VAL A 470 -7.72 8.17 11.22
C VAL A 470 -7.60 6.67 11.57
N ASP A 471 -7.16 6.35 12.78
CA ASP A 471 -7.07 4.97 13.27
C ASP A 471 -8.45 4.29 13.34
N GLU A 472 -9.47 4.97 13.87
CA GLU A 472 -10.85 4.47 13.89
C GLU A 472 -11.38 4.24 12.46
N ASN A 473 -11.12 5.18 11.56
CA ASN A 473 -11.48 5.04 10.16
C ASN A 473 -10.78 3.84 9.50
N MET A 474 -9.51 3.56 9.83
CA MET A 474 -8.77 2.41 9.29
C MET A 474 -9.38 1.08 9.74
N GLN A 475 -9.94 1.00 10.95
CA GLN A 475 -10.71 -0.17 11.39
C GLN A 475 -12.06 -0.27 10.68
N SER A 476 -12.77 0.86 10.54
CA SER A 476 -14.05 0.93 9.83
C SER A 476 -13.92 0.53 8.36
N ALA A 477 -12.82 0.88 7.71
CA ALA A 477 -12.56 0.62 6.30
C ALA A 477 -12.49 -0.87 5.91
N GLN A 478 -12.27 -1.76 6.89
CA GLN A 478 -12.07 -3.19 6.62
C GLN A 478 -13.33 -4.01 6.77
N GLN A 479 -14.35 -3.45 7.44
CA GLN A 479 -15.60 -4.13 7.65
C GLN A 479 -16.25 -4.48 6.30
N ARG A 480 -16.96 -5.60 6.27
CA ARG A 480 -17.71 -6.02 5.09
C ARG A 480 -18.64 -4.91 4.60
N ASP A 481 -18.59 -4.64 3.29
CA ASP A 481 -19.33 -3.60 2.59
C ASP A 481 -19.15 -2.19 3.19
N ALA A 482 -17.97 -1.89 3.77
CA ALA A 482 -17.69 -0.62 4.43
C ALA A 482 -17.96 0.60 3.54
N VAL A 483 -17.69 0.47 2.23
CA VAL A 483 -17.97 1.50 1.23
C VAL A 483 -19.44 1.95 1.19
N LEU A 484 -20.38 1.06 1.56
CA LEU A 484 -21.82 1.33 1.52
C LEU A 484 -22.43 1.61 2.89
N HIS A 485 -21.88 1.01 3.94
CA HIS A 485 -22.55 0.94 5.25
C HIS A 485 -21.83 1.66 6.38
N GLN A 486 -20.53 1.92 6.25
CA GLN A 486 -19.77 2.63 7.28
C GLN A 486 -19.77 4.13 7.03
N LYS A 487 -19.49 4.86 8.10
CA LYS A 487 -19.21 6.29 8.05
C LYS A 487 -17.81 6.53 8.58
N PHE A 488 -17.18 7.56 8.05
CA PHE A 488 -15.80 7.90 8.31
C PHE A 488 -15.73 9.33 8.82
N HIS A 489 -14.89 9.57 9.83
CA HIS A 489 -14.54 10.91 10.25
C HIS A 489 -13.87 11.62 9.09
N PHE A 490 -14.45 12.75 8.66
CA PHE A 490 -13.93 13.52 7.56
C PHE A 490 -14.19 15.01 7.76
N ARG A 491 -13.28 15.85 7.25
CA ARG A 491 -13.33 17.30 7.37
C ARG A 491 -14.67 17.86 6.84
N LYS A 492 -15.31 18.75 7.61
CA LYS A 492 -16.57 19.40 7.17
C LYS A 492 -16.35 20.40 6.03
N CYS A 493 -15.26 21.16 6.09
CA CYS A 493 -14.91 22.19 5.11
C CYS A 493 -13.45 22.02 4.67
N LEU A 494 -13.23 21.94 3.35
CA LEU A 494 -11.90 21.72 2.77
C LEU A 494 -11.07 23.00 2.60
N SER A 495 -11.68 24.19 2.73
CA SER A 495 -10.96 25.46 2.52
C SER A 495 -10.17 25.88 3.75
N THR A 496 -8.95 26.38 3.52
CA THR A 496 -8.07 26.96 4.54
C THR A 496 -8.32 28.46 4.78
N MET A 497 -9.09 29.15 3.93
CA MET A 497 -9.18 30.61 3.98
C MET A 497 -10.51 31.14 4.55
N LYS A 498 -10.38 31.88 5.66
CA LYS A 498 -11.21 33.06 5.93
C LYS A 498 -10.81 34.17 4.93
N THR A 499 -11.22 34.09 3.66
CA THR A 499 -11.15 35.24 2.74
C THR A 499 -12.51 35.57 2.13
N PRO A 500 -12.85 36.86 1.94
CA PRO A 500 -14.23 37.27 1.72
C PRO A 500 -14.77 37.07 0.29
N ASP A 501 -13.92 36.87 -0.73
CA ASP A 501 -14.32 37.18 -2.12
C ASP A 501 -14.02 36.09 -3.16
N THR A 502 -14.20 34.80 -2.82
CA THR A 502 -14.30 33.74 -3.85
C THR A 502 -15.77 33.36 -4.06
N PRO A 503 -16.34 33.53 -5.27
CA PRO A 503 -17.78 33.30 -5.52
C PRO A 503 -18.25 31.84 -5.33
N CYS A 504 -17.35 30.88 -5.11
CA CYS A 504 -17.71 29.46 -5.02
C CYS A 504 -18.27 29.01 -3.65
N MET A 505 -18.33 29.88 -2.63
CA MET A 505 -18.64 29.46 -1.25
C MET A 505 -19.58 30.44 -0.50
N ALA A 506 -20.50 31.11 -1.20
CA ALA A 506 -21.42 32.08 -0.57
C ALA A 506 -22.42 31.46 0.45
N SER A 507 -22.63 30.13 0.43
CA SER A 507 -23.47 29.45 1.43
C SER A 507 -22.72 29.07 2.72
N VAL A 508 -21.43 29.41 2.84
CA VAL A 508 -20.57 29.00 3.97
C VAL A 508 -20.26 30.16 4.95
N GLN A 509 -20.69 31.38 4.64
CA GLN A 509 -20.29 32.57 5.42
C GLN A 509 -21.07 32.83 6.73
N GLN A 510 -21.94 31.92 7.19
CA GLN A 510 -22.80 32.19 8.37
C GLN A 510 -22.43 31.45 9.67
N SER A 511 -21.33 30.69 9.74
CA SER A 511 -20.97 29.90 10.95
C SER A 511 -19.67 30.31 11.66
N LEU A 512 -18.99 31.38 11.26
CA LEU A 512 -17.63 31.71 11.75
C LEU A 512 -17.55 32.38 13.14
N LEU A 513 -18.49 32.13 14.06
CA LEU A 513 -18.44 32.66 15.44
C LEU A 513 -18.74 31.63 16.55
N GLN A 514 -18.55 30.33 16.30
CA GLN A 514 -18.55 29.34 17.38
C GLN A 514 -17.28 28.50 17.34
N GLU A 515 -16.33 28.85 18.22
CA GLU A 515 -15.06 28.14 18.48
C GLU A 515 -15.25 26.73 19.12
N ASN A 516 -16.43 26.11 18.97
CA ASN A 516 -16.76 24.81 19.59
C ASN A 516 -17.50 23.84 18.66
N GLU A 517 -17.63 24.13 17.35
CA GLU A 517 -18.13 23.12 16.41
C GLU A 517 -17.00 22.21 15.94
N CYS A 518 -17.16 20.91 16.16
CA CYS A 518 -16.31 19.84 15.66
C CYS A 518 -15.90 20.08 14.17
N GLU A 519 -14.60 20.20 13.86
CA GLU A 519 -14.08 20.53 12.51
C GLU A 519 -14.32 19.43 11.45
N HIS A 520 -14.70 18.24 11.92
CA HIS A 520 -15.01 17.07 11.12
C HIS A 520 -16.35 16.46 11.52
N ARG A 521 -16.86 15.53 10.70
CA ARG A 521 -18.06 14.74 11.00
C ARG A 521 -17.96 13.36 10.37
N LEU A 522 -18.83 12.46 10.79
CA LEU A 522 -19.04 11.18 10.13
C LEU A 522 -19.74 11.37 8.78
N MET A 523 -19.12 10.89 7.70
CA MET A 523 -19.66 10.88 6.34
C MET A 523 -19.51 9.50 5.70
N THR A 524 -20.47 9.09 4.89
CA THR A 524 -20.33 7.90 4.02
C THR A 524 -19.29 8.14 2.94
N ILE A 525 -18.73 7.07 2.35
CA ILE A 525 -17.83 7.19 1.20
C ILE A 525 -18.51 7.93 0.04
N ASN A 526 -19.81 7.68 -0.18
CA ASN A 526 -20.58 8.40 -1.19
C ASN A 526 -20.57 9.92 -0.95
N GLU A 527 -20.83 10.37 0.27
CA GLU A 527 -20.81 11.79 0.61
C GLU A 527 -19.42 12.40 0.45
N ILE A 528 -18.36 11.69 0.86
CA ILE A 528 -16.98 12.17 0.71
C ILE A 528 -16.59 12.29 -0.77
N ILE A 529 -16.90 11.28 -1.59
CA ILE A 529 -16.48 11.23 -3.00
C ILE A 529 -17.39 12.08 -3.89
N ASN A 530 -18.71 11.88 -3.83
CA ASN A 530 -19.68 12.51 -4.72
C ASN A 530 -20.30 13.80 -4.17
N GLY A 531 -20.12 14.07 -2.87
CA GLY A 531 -20.73 15.22 -2.20
C GLY A 531 -22.13 14.95 -1.67
N SER A 532 -22.66 15.97 -1.00
CA SER A 532 -24.04 16.03 -0.49
C SER A 532 -24.51 17.49 -0.49
N ASN A 533 -25.68 17.76 0.09
CA ASN A 533 -26.14 19.14 0.26
C ASN A 533 -25.23 19.98 1.17
N GLU A 534 -24.43 19.32 2.01
CA GLU A 534 -23.62 19.94 3.06
C GLU A 534 -22.11 19.78 2.81
N PHE A 535 -21.70 19.01 1.79
CA PHE A 535 -20.30 18.78 1.47
C PHE A 535 -20.08 18.74 -0.03
N VAL A 536 -19.02 19.40 -0.51
CA VAL A 536 -18.77 19.59 -1.95
C VAL A 536 -18.49 18.29 -2.71
N GLY A 537 -17.87 17.31 -2.05
CA GLY A 537 -17.41 16.07 -2.67
C GLY A 537 -16.05 16.23 -3.37
N LEU A 538 -15.15 15.27 -3.15
CA LEU A 538 -13.79 15.29 -3.72
C LEU A 538 -13.79 15.25 -5.25
N LEU A 539 -14.76 14.56 -5.88
CA LEU A 539 -14.86 14.54 -7.34
C LEU A 539 -15.18 15.90 -7.93
N LYS A 540 -16.04 16.68 -7.27
CA LYS A 540 -16.36 18.04 -7.73
C LYS A 540 -15.13 18.95 -7.64
N VAL A 541 -14.35 18.83 -6.56
CA VAL A 541 -13.07 19.54 -6.41
C VAL A 541 -12.09 19.21 -7.54
N ILE A 542 -11.95 17.93 -7.89
CA ILE A 542 -11.11 17.50 -9.02
C ILE A 542 -11.65 18.02 -10.36
N GLN A 543 -12.96 18.01 -10.55
CA GLN A 543 -13.59 18.53 -11.78
C GLN A 543 -13.39 20.04 -11.93
N GLU A 544 -13.45 20.81 -10.83
CA GLU A 544 -13.13 22.23 -10.81
C GLU A 544 -11.65 22.46 -11.14
N TYR A 545 -10.74 21.68 -10.55
CA TYR A 545 -9.31 21.71 -10.87
C TYR A 545 -9.07 21.50 -12.37
N LEU A 546 -9.61 20.41 -12.92
CA LEU A 546 -9.45 20.08 -14.34
C LEU A 546 -10.08 21.13 -15.27
N SER A 547 -11.13 21.82 -14.85
CA SER A 547 -11.80 22.83 -15.69
C SER A 547 -11.01 24.14 -15.78
N ASN A 548 -10.07 24.36 -14.85
CA ASN A 548 -9.14 25.48 -14.88
C ASN A 548 -7.80 25.13 -15.54
N MET A 549 -7.66 23.92 -16.07
CA MET A 549 -6.47 23.46 -16.78
C MET A 549 -6.75 23.29 -18.28
N GLU A 550 -5.75 23.57 -19.10
CA GLU A 550 -5.75 23.15 -20.50
C GLU A 550 -5.47 21.65 -20.58
N VAL A 551 -6.53 20.86 -20.81
CA VAL A 551 -6.47 19.41 -20.97
C VAL A 551 -7.06 19.05 -22.32
N ASP A 552 -6.32 18.32 -23.15
CA ASP A 552 -6.83 17.88 -24.45
C ASP A 552 -8.05 16.94 -24.30
N ALA A 553 -8.84 16.85 -25.37
CA ALA A 553 -10.12 16.15 -25.33
C ALA A 553 -9.98 14.64 -25.03
N ASP A 554 -8.91 14.00 -25.51
CA ASP A 554 -8.70 12.56 -25.29
C ASP A 554 -8.28 12.30 -23.84
N THR A 555 -7.35 13.08 -23.30
CA THR A 555 -6.97 13.04 -21.86
C THR A 555 -8.18 13.30 -20.97
N ARG A 556 -8.98 14.33 -21.28
CA ARG A 556 -10.19 14.65 -20.50
C ARG A 556 -11.20 13.51 -20.54
N CYS A 557 -11.34 12.84 -21.69
CA CYS A 557 -12.21 11.68 -21.83
C CYS A 557 -11.74 10.51 -20.96
N THR A 558 -10.44 10.17 -21.01
CA THR A 558 -9.82 9.12 -20.18
C THR A 558 -10.05 9.39 -18.70
N ILE A 559 -9.72 10.60 -18.22
CA ILE A 559 -9.90 10.98 -16.82
C ILE A 559 -11.37 10.87 -16.40
N ASN A 560 -12.31 11.36 -17.22
CA ASN A 560 -13.74 11.28 -16.88
C ASN A 560 -14.24 9.83 -16.77
N GLN A 561 -13.71 8.90 -17.57
CA GLN A 561 -14.05 7.48 -17.44
C GLN A 561 -13.57 6.90 -16.10
N TYR A 562 -12.34 7.24 -15.68
CA TYR A 562 -11.80 6.85 -14.38
C TYR A 562 -12.61 7.43 -13.21
N LEU A 563 -12.90 8.74 -13.25
CA LEU A 563 -13.70 9.39 -12.21
C LEU A 563 -15.13 8.81 -12.11
N ASN A 564 -15.70 8.37 -13.24
CA ASN A 564 -17.01 7.70 -13.28
C ASN A 564 -16.99 6.33 -12.57
N LEU A 565 -15.91 5.57 -12.66
CA LEU A 565 -15.74 4.33 -11.90
C LEU A 565 -15.82 4.60 -10.39
N ILE A 566 -15.01 5.54 -9.92
CA ILE A 566 -14.90 5.93 -8.50
C ILE A 566 -16.24 6.46 -7.98
N SER A 567 -16.87 7.36 -8.73
CA SER A 567 -18.19 7.91 -8.42
C SER A 567 -19.24 6.80 -8.23
N LYS A 568 -19.30 5.86 -9.19
CA LYS A 568 -20.30 4.78 -9.17
C LYS A 568 -20.05 3.76 -8.08
N ARG A 569 -18.79 3.45 -7.75
CA ARG A 569 -18.45 2.57 -6.61
C ARG A 569 -18.84 3.21 -5.29
N ALA A 570 -18.45 4.46 -5.08
CA ALA A 570 -18.81 5.20 -3.87
C ALA A 570 -20.34 5.28 -3.69
N ALA A 571 -21.10 5.38 -4.79
CA ALA A 571 -22.57 5.40 -4.77
C ALA A 571 -23.24 4.02 -4.71
N GLY A 572 -22.48 2.91 -4.65
CA GLY A 572 -23.01 1.54 -4.68
C GLY A 572 -23.67 1.12 -6.00
N LYS A 573 -23.43 1.87 -7.09
CA LYS A 573 -23.89 1.51 -8.45
C LYS A 573 -22.99 0.48 -9.12
N LEU A 574 -21.73 0.41 -8.69
CA LEU A 574 -20.78 -0.64 -9.05
C LEU A 574 -20.26 -1.28 -7.75
N MET A 575 -20.05 -2.59 -7.79
CA MET A 575 -19.47 -3.35 -6.67
C MET A 575 -17.97 -3.06 -6.55
N THR A 576 -17.44 -3.16 -5.34
CA THR A 576 -16.00 -3.39 -5.13
C THR A 576 -15.65 -4.81 -5.58
N ASN A 577 -14.36 -5.09 -5.76
CA ASN A 577 -13.92 -6.44 -6.10
C ASN A 577 -14.25 -7.42 -4.97
N ALA A 578 -14.18 -6.99 -3.70
CA ALA A 578 -14.57 -7.81 -2.57
C ALA A 578 -16.07 -8.20 -2.61
N SER A 579 -16.98 -7.22 -2.74
CA SER A 579 -18.42 -7.52 -2.81
C SER A 579 -18.74 -8.37 -4.06
N TRP A 580 -18.03 -8.17 -5.18
CA TRP A 580 -18.20 -8.97 -6.38
C TRP A 580 -17.71 -10.41 -6.22
N MET A 581 -16.53 -10.64 -5.65
CA MET A 581 -16.02 -11.99 -5.36
C MET A 581 -16.99 -12.74 -4.43
N ARG A 582 -17.47 -12.08 -3.38
CA ARG A 582 -18.49 -12.62 -2.47
C ARG A 582 -19.78 -12.95 -3.22
N HIS A 583 -20.23 -12.08 -4.12
CA HIS A 583 -21.39 -12.32 -4.97
C HIS A 583 -21.21 -13.55 -5.87
N ILE A 584 -20.04 -13.73 -6.50
CA ILE A 584 -19.75 -14.91 -7.32
C ILE A 584 -19.77 -16.19 -6.47
N VAL A 585 -19.10 -16.20 -5.32
CA VAL A 585 -19.06 -17.37 -4.42
C VAL A 585 -20.46 -17.75 -3.94
N THR A 586 -21.22 -16.78 -3.42
CA THR A 586 -22.55 -17.04 -2.83
C THR A 586 -23.61 -17.48 -3.83
N ASN A 587 -23.39 -17.21 -5.13
CA ASN A 587 -24.26 -17.66 -6.23
C ASN A 587 -23.70 -18.87 -6.98
N HIS A 588 -22.57 -19.43 -6.53
CA HIS A 588 -21.95 -20.58 -7.17
C HIS A 588 -22.70 -21.88 -6.81
N SER A 589 -22.94 -22.77 -7.78
CA SER A 589 -23.70 -24.01 -7.54
C SER A 589 -23.03 -24.97 -6.55
N ALA A 590 -21.71 -24.91 -6.45
CA ALA A 590 -20.93 -25.72 -5.49
C ALA A 590 -20.85 -25.11 -4.07
N TYR A 591 -21.31 -23.87 -3.88
CA TYR A 591 -21.31 -23.21 -2.57
C TYR A 591 -22.48 -23.71 -1.72
N LYS A 592 -22.18 -24.14 -0.49
CA LYS A 592 -23.16 -24.81 0.38
C LYS A 592 -23.73 -23.89 1.46
N HIS A 593 -23.54 -22.58 1.33
CA HIS A 593 -23.90 -21.60 2.36
C HIS A 593 -23.22 -21.86 3.70
N ASP A 594 -22.03 -22.46 3.70
CA ASP A 594 -21.24 -22.83 4.87
C ASP A 594 -19.96 -22.01 5.00
N SER A 595 -19.84 -20.94 4.20
CA SER A 595 -18.67 -20.06 4.08
C SER A 595 -17.42 -20.72 3.50
N VAL A 596 -17.48 -21.97 3.05
CA VAL A 596 -16.36 -22.67 2.44
C VAL A 596 -16.24 -22.32 0.95
N VAL A 597 -15.05 -21.89 0.54
CA VAL A 597 -14.66 -21.61 -0.84
C VAL A 597 -13.70 -22.71 -1.30
N ASN A 598 -14.24 -23.76 -1.91
CA ASN A 598 -13.49 -24.93 -2.35
C ASN A 598 -12.69 -24.68 -3.66
N ASP A 599 -11.97 -25.71 -4.13
CA ASP A 599 -11.12 -25.62 -5.34
C ASP A 599 -11.94 -25.26 -6.60
N GLU A 600 -13.12 -25.88 -6.80
CA GLU A 600 -13.98 -25.59 -7.96
C GLU A 600 -14.47 -24.14 -7.97
N ILE A 601 -14.95 -23.63 -6.83
CA ILE A 601 -15.39 -22.24 -6.70
C ILE A 601 -14.23 -21.28 -6.98
N THR A 602 -13.04 -21.58 -6.45
CA THR A 602 -11.85 -20.75 -6.64
C THR A 602 -11.41 -20.75 -8.10
N TYR A 603 -11.46 -21.90 -8.75
CA TYR A 603 -11.17 -22.04 -10.18
C TYR A 603 -12.12 -21.20 -11.03
N ASP A 604 -13.44 -21.34 -10.83
CA ASP A 604 -14.42 -20.61 -11.65
C ASP A 604 -14.36 -19.09 -11.37
N LEU A 605 -14.09 -18.68 -10.12
CA LEU A 605 -13.87 -17.28 -9.76
C LEU A 605 -12.65 -16.69 -10.46
N LEU A 606 -11.47 -17.30 -10.31
CA LEU A 606 -10.23 -16.76 -10.87
C LEU A 606 -10.21 -16.85 -12.40
N TRP A 607 -10.84 -17.86 -12.98
CA TRP A 607 -11.00 -17.96 -14.43
C TRP A 607 -11.87 -16.82 -14.98
N LYS A 608 -12.93 -16.46 -14.25
CA LYS A 608 -13.75 -15.30 -14.59
C LYS A 608 -12.97 -13.98 -14.43
N MET A 609 -12.18 -13.83 -13.37
CA MET A 609 -11.30 -12.66 -13.20
C MET A 609 -10.30 -12.53 -14.35
N LYS A 610 -9.68 -13.63 -14.77
CA LYS A 610 -8.79 -13.68 -15.94
C LYS A 610 -9.51 -13.15 -17.19
N LYS A 611 -10.69 -13.67 -17.50
CA LYS A 611 -11.44 -13.24 -18.70
C LYS A 611 -11.81 -11.77 -18.67
N ILE A 612 -12.15 -11.23 -17.49
CA ILE A 612 -12.46 -9.81 -17.33
C ILE A 612 -11.20 -8.97 -17.51
N SER A 613 -10.07 -9.37 -16.91
CA SER A 613 -8.81 -8.63 -16.98
C SER A 613 -8.20 -8.59 -18.38
N THR A 614 -8.44 -9.62 -19.20
CA THR A 614 -8.01 -9.68 -20.61
C THR A 614 -9.02 -9.10 -21.60
N GLY A 615 -10.21 -8.69 -21.15
CA GLY A 615 -11.28 -8.18 -22.00
C GLY A 615 -12.03 -9.25 -22.80
N GLU A 616 -11.87 -10.53 -22.46
CA GLU A 616 -12.66 -11.65 -23.03
C GLU A 616 -14.11 -11.66 -22.53
N GLU A 617 -14.37 -11.11 -21.34
CA GLU A 617 -15.71 -11.01 -20.74
C GLU A 617 -15.95 -9.62 -20.13
N GLU A 618 -17.11 -9.02 -20.42
CA GLU A 618 -17.52 -7.77 -19.77
C GLU A 618 -18.09 -8.02 -18.36
N CYS A 619 -17.83 -7.12 -17.42
CA CYS A 619 -18.40 -7.17 -16.07
C CYS A 619 -19.10 -5.85 -15.69
N PRO A 620 -20.35 -5.62 -16.13
CA PRO A 620 -21.07 -4.37 -15.86
C PRO A 620 -21.43 -4.16 -14.37
N LYS A 621 -21.26 -5.18 -13.52
CA LYS A 621 -21.42 -5.07 -12.06
C LYS A 621 -20.25 -4.34 -11.39
N VAL A 622 -19.07 -4.34 -12.00
CA VAL A 622 -17.83 -3.81 -11.41
C VAL A 622 -17.21 -2.70 -12.26
N LEU A 623 -17.38 -2.77 -13.57
CA LEU A 623 -16.83 -1.83 -14.54
C LEU A 623 -17.94 -1.02 -15.22
N PRO A 624 -17.77 0.30 -15.40
CA PRO A 624 -18.63 1.05 -16.29
C PRO A 624 -18.35 0.64 -17.75
N ARG A 625 -19.29 0.94 -18.66
CA ARG A 625 -18.98 0.90 -20.08
C ARG A 625 -17.88 1.92 -20.38
N MET A 626 -16.80 1.46 -20.99
CA MET A 626 -15.58 2.22 -21.19
C MET A 626 -14.95 1.91 -22.56
N SER A 627 -14.13 2.83 -23.04
CA SER A 627 -13.29 2.69 -24.22
C SER A 627 -11.94 3.31 -23.90
N SER A 628 -10.91 2.47 -23.77
CA SER A 628 -9.55 2.94 -23.53
C SER A 628 -8.92 3.45 -24.83
N LYS A 629 -8.29 4.62 -24.76
CA LYS A 629 -7.43 5.19 -25.82
C LYS A 629 -6.00 5.44 -25.32
N THR A 630 -5.62 4.77 -24.23
CA THR A 630 -4.32 4.96 -23.59
C THR A 630 -3.19 4.40 -24.46
N THR A 631 -2.05 5.09 -24.48
CA THR A 631 -0.86 4.75 -25.29
C THR A 631 0.39 4.79 -24.43
N LEU A 632 1.42 4.04 -24.82
CA LEU A 632 2.68 4.00 -24.08
C LEU A 632 3.49 5.29 -24.20
N ASP A 633 3.30 6.02 -25.29
CA ASP A 633 4.04 7.23 -25.60
C ASP A 633 3.12 8.45 -25.66
N ILE A 634 3.71 9.61 -25.35
CA ILE A 634 3.14 10.92 -25.65
C ILE A 634 3.56 11.27 -27.07
N SER A 635 2.70 11.93 -27.85
CA SER A 635 3.13 12.35 -29.19
C SER A 635 4.36 13.27 -29.12
N ALA A 636 5.36 13.04 -29.98
CA ALA A 636 6.59 13.83 -30.03
C ALA A 636 6.37 15.35 -30.21
N ALA A 637 5.21 15.75 -30.72
CA ALA A 637 4.81 17.16 -30.82
C ALA A 637 4.59 17.79 -29.44
N VAL A 638 3.94 17.07 -28.52
CA VAL A 638 3.64 17.54 -27.15
C VAL A 638 4.89 17.55 -26.29
N GLU A 639 5.79 16.57 -26.44
CA GLU A 639 7.09 16.57 -25.74
C GLU A 639 7.94 17.77 -26.13
N LYS A 640 8.02 18.07 -27.43
CA LYS A 640 8.80 19.20 -27.95
C LYS A 640 8.22 20.55 -27.55
N GLU A 641 6.91 20.68 -27.49
CA GLU A 641 6.23 21.90 -27.03
C GLU A 641 6.49 22.15 -25.54
N ASN A 642 6.45 21.10 -24.72
CA ASN A 642 6.79 21.18 -23.30
C ASN A 642 8.27 21.53 -23.06
N GLU A 643 9.21 20.92 -23.80
CA GLU A 643 10.62 21.30 -23.72
C GLU A 643 10.85 22.78 -24.04
N LEU A 644 10.09 23.33 -25.00
CA LEU A 644 10.14 24.73 -25.35
C LEU A 644 9.52 25.62 -24.26
N GLU A 645 8.46 25.17 -23.62
CA GLU A 645 7.78 25.90 -22.54
C GLU A 645 8.62 25.95 -21.24
N VAL A 646 9.24 24.84 -20.86
CA VAL A 646 10.21 24.78 -19.76
C VAL A 646 11.44 25.66 -20.05
N LYS A 647 11.95 25.66 -21.29
CA LYS A 647 13.04 26.57 -21.68
C LYS A 647 12.62 28.04 -21.61
N ARG A 648 11.37 28.36 -21.97
CA ARG A 648 10.83 29.73 -21.88
C ARG A 648 10.62 30.19 -20.44
N SER A 649 10.14 29.33 -19.54
CA SER A 649 9.97 29.68 -18.13
C SER A 649 11.31 29.92 -17.43
N LEU A 650 12.33 29.12 -17.74
CA LEU A 650 13.70 29.31 -17.26
C LEU A 650 14.34 30.60 -17.81
N MET A 651 14.11 30.95 -19.07
CA MET A 651 14.58 32.22 -19.66
C MET A 651 13.87 33.45 -19.06
N ASN A 652 12.59 33.34 -18.72
CA ASN A 652 11.83 34.45 -18.11
C ASN A 652 12.23 34.71 -16.65
N HIS A 653 12.81 33.73 -15.94
CA HIS A 653 13.38 33.95 -14.60
C HIS A 653 14.74 34.66 -14.64
N HIS A 654 15.54 34.51 -15.70
CA HIS A 654 16.79 35.27 -15.85
C HIS A 654 16.59 36.75 -16.20
N ASN A 655 15.45 37.13 -16.79
CA ASN A 655 15.15 38.53 -17.13
C ASN A 655 14.51 39.33 -15.98
N HIS A 656 14.36 38.74 -14.79
CA HIS A 656 13.86 39.43 -13.59
C HIS A 656 14.94 39.61 -12.50
N GLU A 657 16.18 39.19 -12.74
CA GLU A 657 17.36 39.46 -11.89
C GLU A 657 18.38 40.43 -12.51
N GLU A 658 18.08 41.05 -13.67
CA GLU A 658 18.73 42.27 -14.17
C GLU A 658 17.87 43.50 -13.91
#